data_AF-A0A2P4EXD7-F1
#
_entry.id   AF-A0A2P4EXD7-F1
#
_cell.length_a   1.000
_cell.length_b   1.000
_cell.length_c   1.000
_cell.angle_alpha   90.00
_cell.angle_beta   90.00
_cell.angle_gamma   90.00
#
_symmetry.space_group_name_H-M   'P 1'
#
loop_
_entity.id
_entity.type
_entity.pdbx_description
1 polymer ?
#
loop_
_entity_poly.entity_id
_entity_poly.type
_entity_poly.pdbx_seq_one_letter_code
_entity_poly.pdbx_strand_id
1 'polypeptide(L)'
;MMLATDLDGTFLAGDPDNRQRLYQLINAHPGITLVFVTGRGLEVVVPLLSDPAIPRPDYIICDVGATVVDGETLQPVYPVQSEIEQRWPGEQVVAQRMAMFPGLDRQEVPQQRRCSWFCEPGAVTDRVRQAAADLGCDLLFSAGMYLDCLPLGVNKGSTLRRLVEHLGESMERVLVAGDTLNDLSMYEQGFMGVCVGESEQGLLEATADRAKVLHARLSGCGGILEAVSHFGFLGPLGVDSELRDLEIKGKADLVMVYHRLPYEEVIEDGKLVRRPPTSPNGILPTLLSFFGGDQPGSWVAWSIHDPRQREAFEVHTKVDAERYPNLVAARVALSKDDVDVFYKRFSKEAFWPTLHTFWERAVFREEDWAVFLKVNRLFAERTAAEAAEGAVVWLHDYNLWMVPAFLRPLRPDLNIAFFHHTYFPSADVFNVLPWRREIIGSLLQCDYIGFHIPRQAENFVDVARGVAPLEVLEERGCAPRYLTYGCAVGLDRMTSRISVHGRQIGLGAHPVGLDIGRVQNVIDSDHCQQLIAELRDQLQGIRVVLSVERLDYTKGTYAKLLAFEALLEAHPELVGKVSLITICVPAAREMTIYDELISQIEQAVGRINGRFSRVGWTPVQFFYRAVPFEDLVAYYLMADVMWITPLRDGLNLVAKEYVATQGLCQGSGVLVLSEFAGAAAELHGALLTNPHDPHDLRDTLYIGLTLGKAERLARLRELFGVVQYNDIRRWGDEFLQAVRQGQDGQLLLQEGVGEVA
;
A
#
# COMPACT_ATOMS: atom_id res chain seq x y z
N MET A 1 16.54 18.65 -22.44
CA MET A 1 17.02 19.83 -21.68
C MET A 1 17.37 19.35 -20.29
N MET A 2 18.27 20.01 -19.58
CA MET A 2 18.50 19.71 -18.16
C MET A 2 17.92 20.83 -17.31
N LEU A 3 17.03 20.48 -16.38
CA LEU A 3 16.51 21.38 -15.36
C LEU A 3 17.24 21.09 -14.05
N ALA A 4 18.11 21.99 -13.63
CA ALA A 4 18.83 21.91 -12.38
C ALA A 4 18.25 22.93 -11.39
N THR A 5 17.60 22.47 -10.33
CA THR A 5 16.74 23.33 -9.51
C THR A 5 17.01 23.15 -8.03
N ASP A 6 17.01 24.26 -7.28
CA ASP A 6 16.86 24.17 -5.82
C ASP A 6 15.45 23.67 -5.46
N LEU A 7 15.31 23.14 -4.25
CA LEU A 7 14.07 22.57 -3.74
C LEU A 7 13.26 23.61 -2.95
N ASP A 8 13.90 24.29 -2.01
CA ASP A 8 13.27 25.22 -1.07
C ASP A 8 13.01 26.54 -1.78
N GLY A 9 11.83 27.14 -1.61
CA GLY A 9 11.46 28.39 -2.31
C GLY A 9 11.37 28.29 -3.84
N THR A 10 11.80 27.16 -4.42
CA THR A 10 11.90 26.94 -5.87
C THR A 10 11.06 25.73 -6.32
N PHE A 11 11.58 24.49 -6.31
CA PHE A 11 10.90 23.34 -6.91
C PHE A 11 9.75 22.74 -6.07
N LEU A 12 9.78 22.93 -4.76
CA LEU A 12 8.70 22.50 -3.85
C LEU A 12 7.73 23.63 -3.51
N ALA A 13 8.02 24.87 -3.93
CA ALA A 13 7.30 26.07 -3.56
C ALA A 13 6.49 26.67 -4.71
N GLY A 14 5.85 27.80 -4.42
CA GLY A 14 4.95 28.48 -5.34
C GLY A 14 3.53 27.93 -5.28
N ASP A 15 2.73 28.44 -6.22
CA ASP A 15 1.32 28.07 -6.37
C ASP A 15 1.14 26.56 -6.71
N PRO A 16 0.24 25.84 -6.02
CA PRO A 16 0.05 24.40 -6.23
C PRO A 16 -0.29 24.00 -7.67
N ASP A 17 -1.08 24.81 -8.40
CA ASP A 17 -1.46 24.50 -9.78
C ASP A 17 -0.25 24.60 -10.70
N ASN A 18 0.57 25.64 -10.54
CA ASN A 18 1.82 25.77 -11.30
C ASN A 18 2.82 24.65 -10.99
N ARG A 19 2.91 24.22 -9.72
CA ARG A 19 3.74 23.06 -9.34
C ARG A 19 3.26 21.79 -10.02
N GLN A 20 1.96 21.52 -9.99
CA GLN A 20 1.38 20.36 -10.68
C GLN A 20 1.65 20.39 -12.18
N ARG A 21 1.49 21.55 -12.84
CA ARG A 21 1.77 21.72 -14.27
C ARG A 21 3.23 21.43 -14.61
N LEU A 22 4.18 21.94 -13.82
CA LEU A 22 5.60 21.65 -14.02
C LEU A 22 5.89 20.15 -13.84
N TYR A 23 5.31 19.52 -12.82
CA TYR A 23 5.55 18.11 -12.55
C TYR A 23 4.98 17.21 -13.64
N GLN A 24 3.78 17.54 -14.14
CA GLN A 24 3.17 16.86 -15.29
C GLN A 24 4.03 17.03 -16.55
N LEU A 25 4.52 18.24 -16.82
CA LEU A 25 5.42 18.50 -17.94
C LEU A 25 6.68 17.64 -17.87
N ILE A 26 7.33 17.56 -16.70
CA ILE A 26 8.53 16.74 -16.53
C ILE A 26 8.21 15.26 -16.77
N ASN A 27 7.14 14.75 -16.16
CA ASN A 27 6.74 13.35 -16.29
C ASN A 27 6.30 12.96 -17.71
N ALA A 28 5.73 13.90 -18.48
CA ALA A 28 5.31 13.69 -19.87
C ALA A 28 6.50 13.67 -20.85
N HIS A 29 7.66 14.21 -20.48
CA HIS A 29 8.81 14.36 -21.37
C HIS A 29 10.07 13.72 -20.79
N PRO A 30 10.35 12.44 -21.10
CA PRO A 30 11.58 11.77 -20.65
C PRO A 30 12.88 12.38 -21.22
N GLY A 31 12.79 13.36 -22.12
CA GLY A 31 13.93 14.14 -22.60
C GLY A 31 14.31 15.33 -21.70
N ILE A 32 13.60 15.53 -20.58
CA ILE A 32 13.97 16.48 -19.54
C ILE A 32 14.77 15.72 -18.48
N THR A 33 16.06 16.06 -18.36
CA THR A 33 16.91 15.57 -17.27
C THR A 33 16.70 16.47 -16.05
N LEU A 34 16.13 15.95 -14.99
CA LEU A 34 15.87 16.68 -13.74
C LEU A 34 17.02 16.47 -12.76
N VAL A 35 17.60 17.56 -12.28
CA VAL A 35 18.64 17.55 -11.26
C VAL A 35 18.19 18.35 -10.05
N PHE A 36 18.07 17.72 -8.90
CA PHE A 36 17.87 18.44 -7.64
C PHE A 36 19.21 18.99 -7.16
N VAL A 37 19.30 20.29 -6.92
CA VAL A 37 20.52 20.96 -6.48
C VAL A 37 20.23 21.72 -5.18
N THR A 38 20.37 21.03 -4.05
CA THR A 38 19.86 21.49 -2.76
C THR A 38 20.94 21.66 -1.69
N GLY A 39 20.66 22.56 -0.74
CA GLY A 39 21.41 22.65 0.51
C GLY A 39 21.09 21.53 1.50
N ARG A 40 20.02 20.75 1.30
CA ARG A 40 19.65 19.64 2.19
C ARG A 40 20.67 18.50 2.12
N GLY A 41 20.85 17.77 3.22
CA GLY A 41 21.62 16.51 3.20
C GLY A 41 20.85 15.39 2.50
N LEU A 42 21.55 14.39 1.96
CA LEU A 42 20.91 13.31 1.18
C LEU A 42 19.76 12.62 1.94
N GLU A 43 19.95 12.33 3.23
CA GLU A 43 18.93 11.69 4.08
C GLU A 43 17.63 12.50 4.21
N VAL A 44 17.70 13.82 4.05
CA VAL A 44 16.53 14.72 4.08
C VAL A 44 15.84 14.79 2.71
N VAL A 45 16.57 14.48 1.63
CA VAL A 45 16.02 14.43 0.27
C VAL A 45 15.34 13.08 0.01
N VAL A 46 15.89 11.98 0.54
CA VAL A 46 15.39 10.60 0.35
C VAL A 46 13.87 10.44 0.54
N PRO A 47 13.24 11.03 1.57
CA PRO A 47 11.79 10.98 1.74
C PRO A 47 11.01 11.61 0.58
N LEU A 48 11.51 12.71 0.00
CA LEU A 48 10.87 13.37 -1.15
C LEU A 48 10.84 12.46 -2.38
N LEU A 49 11.88 11.64 -2.56
CA LEU A 49 11.95 10.67 -3.66
C LEU A 49 10.97 9.51 -3.48
N SER A 50 10.45 9.34 -2.26
CA SER A 50 9.41 8.37 -1.97
C SER A 50 8.01 8.97 -2.14
N ASP A 51 7.87 10.27 -2.39
CA ASP A 51 6.60 10.85 -2.81
C ASP A 51 6.45 10.72 -4.34
N PRO A 52 5.58 9.84 -4.85
CA PRO A 52 5.39 9.65 -6.29
C PRO A 52 4.77 10.87 -6.99
N ALA A 53 4.20 11.83 -6.25
CA ALA A 53 3.70 13.06 -6.84
C ALA A 53 4.85 13.99 -7.29
N ILE A 54 6.03 13.85 -6.69
CA ILE A 54 7.22 14.62 -7.05
C ILE A 54 7.94 13.87 -8.19
N PRO A 55 8.23 14.53 -9.33
CA PRO A 55 9.00 13.93 -10.40
C PRO A 55 10.35 13.44 -9.88
N ARG A 56 10.68 12.19 -10.18
CA ARG A 56 11.95 11.60 -9.76
C ARG A 56 13.09 12.32 -10.49
N PRO A 57 14.09 12.85 -9.78
CA PRO A 57 15.28 13.42 -10.41
C PRO A 57 16.14 12.31 -11.01
N ASP A 58 16.83 12.61 -12.12
CA ASP A 58 17.88 11.76 -12.68
C ASP A 58 19.16 11.83 -11.83
N TYR A 59 19.46 13.00 -11.27
CA TYR A 59 20.62 13.22 -10.41
C TYR A 59 20.28 14.14 -9.23
N ILE A 60 21.00 13.96 -8.13
CA ILE A 60 20.81 14.75 -6.91
C ILE A 60 22.16 15.28 -6.47
N ILE A 61 22.27 16.59 -6.41
CA ILE A 61 23.37 17.34 -5.80
C ILE A 61 22.86 17.87 -4.45
N CYS A 62 23.42 17.37 -3.37
CA CYS A 62 23.01 17.68 -2.00
C CYS A 62 24.23 18.10 -1.16
N ASP A 63 24.00 18.40 0.12
CA ASP A 63 25.03 18.91 1.04
C ASP A 63 25.73 20.16 0.48
N VAL A 64 24.95 21.07 -0.14
CA VAL A 64 25.46 22.29 -0.79
C VAL A 64 26.45 22.01 -1.93
N GLY A 65 26.38 20.83 -2.54
CA GLY A 65 27.28 20.41 -3.63
C GLY A 65 28.34 19.39 -3.23
N ALA A 66 28.43 19.01 -1.95
CA ALA A 66 29.44 18.05 -1.48
C ALA A 66 29.08 16.58 -1.74
N THR A 67 27.82 16.31 -2.13
CA THR A 67 27.34 14.97 -2.46
C THR A 67 26.63 15.01 -3.80
N VAL A 68 26.99 14.10 -4.71
CA VAL A 68 26.33 13.91 -6.01
C VAL A 68 26.03 12.44 -6.22
N VAL A 69 24.74 12.13 -6.37
CA VAL A 69 24.26 10.76 -6.55
C VAL A 69 23.33 10.65 -7.74
N ASP A 70 23.27 9.46 -8.31
CA ASP A 70 22.23 9.04 -9.25
C ASP A 70 20.88 9.03 -8.52
N GLY A 71 19.87 9.68 -9.09
CA GLY A 71 18.56 9.86 -8.45
C GLY A 71 17.75 8.56 -8.39
N GLU A 72 18.12 7.55 -9.17
CA GLU A 72 17.48 6.24 -9.13
C GLU A 72 18.08 5.33 -8.07
N THR A 73 19.37 5.07 -8.18
CA THR A 73 20.10 4.09 -7.39
C THR A 73 20.64 4.67 -6.08
N LEU A 74 20.66 6.00 -5.95
CA LEU A 74 21.34 6.76 -4.89
C LEU A 74 22.83 6.42 -4.77
N GLN A 75 23.41 5.81 -5.80
CA GLN A 75 24.84 5.56 -5.87
C GLN A 75 25.58 6.85 -6.22
N PRO A 76 26.77 7.09 -5.65
CA PRO A 76 27.59 8.21 -6.05
C PRO A 76 27.91 8.25 -7.54
N VAL A 77 27.85 9.44 -8.13
CA VAL A 77 28.27 9.64 -9.53
C VAL A 77 29.79 9.75 -9.60
N TYR A 78 30.45 8.65 -9.93
CA TYR A 78 31.89 8.63 -10.19
C TYR A 78 32.19 9.06 -11.62
N PRO A 79 33.16 9.97 -11.88
CA PRO A 79 34.27 10.40 -11.02
C PRO A 79 34.01 11.65 -10.17
N VAL A 80 32.88 12.34 -10.35
CA VAL A 80 32.59 13.64 -9.72
C VAL A 80 32.65 13.54 -8.20
N GLN A 81 32.04 12.51 -7.60
CA GLN A 81 32.10 12.31 -6.14
C GLN A 81 33.53 12.06 -5.63
N SER A 82 34.36 11.31 -6.36
CA SER A 82 35.73 10.99 -5.92
C SER A 82 36.61 12.24 -5.81
N GLU A 83 36.44 13.20 -6.71
CA GLU A 83 37.19 14.46 -6.62
C GLU A 83 36.83 15.28 -5.39
N ILE A 84 35.55 15.24 -4.99
CA ILE A 84 35.08 15.92 -3.78
C ILE A 84 35.67 15.23 -2.54
N GLU A 85 35.63 13.90 -2.51
CA GLU A 85 36.19 13.10 -1.42
C GLU A 85 37.68 13.35 -1.19
N GLN A 86 38.46 13.44 -2.27
CA GLN A 86 39.91 13.70 -2.17
C GLN A 86 40.24 15.06 -1.55
N ARG A 87 39.32 16.02 -1.58
CA ARG A 87 39.49 17.37 -1.03
C ARG A 87 38.95 17.52 0.38
N TRP A 88 38.19 16.55 0.89
CA TRP A 88 37.57 16.66 2.21
C TRP A 88 38.53 16.18 3.31
N PRO A 89 38.91 17.04 4.27
CA PRO A 89 39.83 16.66 5.36
C PRO A 89 39.20 15.74 6.42
N GLY A 90 37.89 15.51 6.35
CA GLY A 90 37.15 14.68 7.30
C GLY A 90 36.38 15.51 8.34
N GLU A 91 35.17 15.06 8.65
CA GLU A 91 34.20 15.79 9.51
C GLU A 91 34.77 16.08 10.91
N GLN A 92 35.40 15.10 11.55
CA GLN A 92 35.94 15.25 12.89
C GLN A 92 37.05 16.30 12.96
N VAL A 93 37.89 16.39 11.93
CA VAL A 93 39.00 17.36 11.86
C VAL A 93 38.44 18.78 11.77
N VAL A 94 37.45 18.99 10.90
CA VAL A 94 36.79 20.30 10.76
C VAL A 94 36.04 20.66 12.04
N ALA A 95 35.26 19.74 12.60
CA ALA A 95 34.49 19.99 13.82
C ALA A 95 35.39 20.37 15.01
N GLN A 96 36.50 19.65 15.21
CA GLN A 96 37.47 19.97 16.28
C GLN A 96 38.13 21.33 16.06
N ARG A 97 38.49 21.66 14.81
CA ARG A 97 39.09 22.97 14.49
C ARG A 97 38.12 24.11 14.75
N MET A 98 36.85 23.94 14.39
CA MET A 98 35.83 24.98 14.51
C MET A 98 35.31 25.15 15.93
N ALA A 99 35.32 24.09 16.76
CA ALA A 99 34.91 24.15 18.17
C ALA A 99 35.72 25.13 19.04
N MET A 100 36.88 25.60 18.56
CA MET A 100 37.69 26.60 19.25
C MET A 100 37.18 28.03 19.09
N PHE A 101 36.22 28.28 18.20
CA PHE A 101 35.66 29.60 17.96
C PHE A 101 34.29 29.73 18.67
N PRO A 102 34.14 30.70 19.59
CA PRO A 102 32.86 30.95 20.25
C PRO A 102 31.83 31.50 19.26
N GLY A 103 30.55 31.29 19.56
CA GLY A 103 29.44 31.75 18.72
C GLY A 103 29.16 30.89 17.49
N LEU A 104 29.76 29.69 17.41
CA LEU A 104 29.45 28.66 16.42
C LEU A 104 28.81 27.44 17.11
N ASP A 105 27.50 27.26 16.95
CA ASP A 105 26.77 26.10 17.47
C ASP A 105 26.54 25.06 16.38
N ARG A 106 27.11 23.87 16.57
CA ARG A 106 27.08 22.83 15.54
C ARG A 106 25.67 22.29 15.34
N GLN A 107 25.24 22.16 14.08
CA GLN A 107 23.96 21.56 13.76
C GLN A 107 24.02 20.03 13.88
N GLU A 108 23.06 19.44 14.60
CA GLU A 108 22.88 17.99 14.75
C GLU A 108 21.96 17.42 13.65
N VAL A 109 22.32 17.68 12.40
CA VAL A 109 21.61 17.16 11.22
C VAL A 109 22.50 16.22 10.41
N PRO A 110 21.93 15.21 9.72
CA PRO A 110 22.68 14.40 8.78
C PRO A 110 23.34 15.27 7.71
N GLN A 111 24.64 15.08 7.53
CA GLN A 111 25.46 15.85 6.59
C GLN A 111 26.62 14.99 6.11
N GLN A 112 26.96 15.07 4.82
CA GLN A 112 28.09 14.34 4.26
C GLN A 112 29.07 15.31 3.61
N ARG A 113 30.36 15.18 3.96
CA ARG A 113 31.44 16.02 3.40
C ARG A 113 31.17 17.52 3.57
N ARG A 114 30.44 17.86 4.63
CA ARG A 114 30.05 19.20 5.07
C ARG A 114 30.02 19.23 6.59
N CYS A 115 30.30 20.39 7.16
CA CYS A 115 29.95 20.68 8.54
C CYS A 115 29.18 22.00 8.62
N SER A 116 28.04 22.01 9.31
CA SER A 116 27.15 23.18 9.42
C SER A 116 27.03 23.68 10.86
N TRP A 117 26.97 25.01 11.04
CA TRP A 117 26.78 25.69 12.32
C TRP A 117 25.73 26.79 12.23
N PHE A 118 25.05 27.03 13.36
CA PHE A 118 24.41 28.31 13.65
C PHE A 118 25.47 29.30 14.15
N CYS A 119 25.43 30.53 13.65
CA CYS A 119 26.40 31.58 13.96
C CYS A 119 25.71 32.78 14.62
N GLU A 120 26.31 33.28 15.69
CA GLU A 120 25.98 34.61 16.19
C GLU A 120 26.40 35.70 15.19
N PRO A 121 25.71 36.86 15.13
CA PRO A 121 26.10 37.97 14.27
C PRO A 121 27.56 38.38 14.50
N GLY A 122 28.38 38.35 13.45
CA GLY A 122 29.80 38.69 13.52
C GLY A 122 30.74 37.58 13.99
N ALA A 123 30.24 36.37 14.29
CA ALA A 123 31.08 35.23 14.67
C ALA A 123 32.04 34.77 13.55
N VAL A 124 31.66 34.99 12.28
CA VAL A 124 32.48 34.64 11.10
C VAL A 124 33.59 35.68 10.88
N THR A 125 34.64 35.59 11.69
CA THR A 125 35.82 36.47 11.60
C THR A 125 36.86 35.98 10.58
N ASP A 126 37.83 36.82 10.22
CA ASP A 126 38.97 36.43 9.37
C ASP A 126 39.75 35.23 9.94
N ARG A 127 39.76 35.07 11.27
CA ARG A 127 40.39 33.91 11.92
C ARG A 127 39.64 32.60 11.65
N VAL A 128 38.31 32.65 11.63
CA VAL A 128 37.47 31.49 11.28
C VAL A 128 37.68 31.13 9.80
N ARG A 129 37.71 32.14 8.91
CA ARG A 129 38.01 31.95 7.48
C ARG A 129 39.39 31.35 7.26
N GLN A 130 40.42 31.87 7.94
CA GLN A 130 41.77 31.32 7.85
C GLN A 130 41.83 29.88 8.37
N ALA A 131 41.14 29.57 9.47
CA ALA A 131 41.12 28.22 10.03
C ALA A 131 40.47 27.19 9.10
N ALA A 132 39.47 27.58 8.31
CA ALA A 132 38.90 26.73 7.26
C ALA A 132 39.88 26.58 6.07
N ALA A 133 40.48 27.69 5.63
CA ALA A 133 41.44 27.68 4.53
C ALA A 133 42.68 26.81 4.84
N ASP A 134 43.17 26.82 6.09
CA ASP A 134 44.27 25.96 6.57
C ASP A 134 43.94 24.46 6.43
N LEU A 135 42.66 24.10 6.46
CA LEU A 135 42.15 22.74 6.28
C LEU A 135 41.82 22.42 4.81
N GLY A 136 42.05 23.35 3.88
CA GLY A 136 41.63 23.19 2.49
C GLY A 136 40.10 23.19 2.34
N CYS A 137 39.41 24.03 3.11
CA CYS A 137 37.95 24.16 3.08
C CYS A 137 37.52 25.59 2.74
N ASP A 138 36.37 25.70 2.06
CA ASP A 138 35.65 26.96 1.85
C ASP A 138 34.56 27.14 2.92
N LEU A 139 34.28 28.40 3.25
CA LEU A 139 33.16 28.76 4.12
C LEU A 139 32.07 29.46 3.33
N LEU A 140 30.87 28.94 3.43
CA LEU A 140 29.66 29.56 2.90
C LEU A 140 28.82 30.09 4.06
N PHE A 141 28.45 31.37 3.99
CA PHE A 141 27.59 32.01 4.98
C PHE A 141 26.28 32.43 4.32
N SER A 142 25.15 32.01 4.89
CA SER A 142 23.83 32.24 4.30
C SER A 142 22.80 32.67 5.36
N ALA A 143 21.79 33.43 4.90
CA ALA A 143 20.68 33.98 5.69
C ALA A 143 21.09 34.64 7.03
N GLY A 144 22.30 35.19 7.12
CA GLY A 144 22.78 35.91 8.30
C GLY A 144 23.07 35.05 9.55
N MET A 145 22.91 33.73 9.48
CA MET A 145 23.08 32.85 10.64
C MET A 145 23.59 31.43 10.34
N TYR A 146 23.59 30.98 9.10
CA TYR A 146 24.06 29.63 8.75
C TYR A 146 25.48 29.70 8.19
N LEU A 147 26.35 28.82 8.69
CA LEU A 147 27.72 28.66 8.19
C LEU A 147 27.96 27.21 7.81
N ASP A 148 28.29 26.98 6.55
CA ASP A 148 28.70 25.69 6.03
C ASP A 148 30.20 25.70 5.72
N CYS A 149 30.91 24.67 6.17
CA CYS A 149 32.30 24.39 5.81
C CYS A 149 32.32 23.23 4.82
N LEU A 150 32.87 23.49 3.63
CA LEU A 150 32.83 22.62 2.46
C LEU A 150 34.26 22.35 1.93
N PRO A 151 34.49 21.26 1.19
CA PRO A 151 35.79 21.04 0.53
C PRO A 151 36.13 22.19 -0.43
N LEU A 152 37.42 22.53 -0.57
CA LEU A 152 37.86 23.64 -1.42
C LEU A 152 37.35 23.53 -2.88
N GLY A 153 36.68 24.58 -3.34
CA GLY A 153 36.12 24.71 -4.67
C GLY A 153 34.87 23.87 -4.93
N VAL A 154 34.19 23.40 -3.88
CA VAL A 154 32.96 22.61 -3.95
C VAL A 154 31.77 23.47 -3.51
N ASN A 155 30.79 23.61 -4.39
CA ASN A 155 29.50 24.24 -4.13
C ASN A 155 28.46 23.73 -5.15
N LYS A 156 27.19 24.15 -5.01
CA LYS A 156 26.10 23.78 -5.92
C LYS A 156 26.47 23.93 -7.39
N GLY A 157 26.96 25.11 -7.79
CA GLY A 157 27.31 25.41 -9.17
C GLY A 157 28.52 24.64 -9.71
N SER A 158 29.62 24.58 -8.96
CA SER A 158 30.84 23.92 -9.41
C SER A 158 30.65 22.41 -9.55
N THR A 159 29.88 21.79 -8.65
CA THR A 159 29.51 20.37 -8.75
C THR A 159 28.55 20.12 -9.91
N LEU A 160 27.54 20.98 -10.11
CA LEU A 160 26.63 20.87 -11.26
C LEU A 160 27.37 20.96 -12.59
N ARG A 161 28.32 21.90 -12.71
CA ARG A 161 29.16 22.02 -13.91
C ARG A 161 29.94 20.75 -14.21
N ARG A 162 30.58 20.15 -13.19
CA ARG A 162 31.32 18.89 -13.36
C ARG A 162 30.41 17.73 -13.74
N LEU A 163 29.19 17.69 -13.18
CA LEU A 163 28.19 16.71 -13.57
C LEU A 163 27.79 16.88 -15.05
N VAL A 164 27.48 18.10 -15.50
CA VAL A 164 27.15 18.40 -16.90
C VAL A 164 28.29 17.99 -17.84
N GLU A 165 29.54 18.33 -17.49
CA GLU A 165 30.74 17.94 -18.24
C GLU A 165 30.91 16.42 -18.29
N HIS A 166 30.68 15.73 -17.17
CA HIS A 166 30.76 14.27 -17.08
C HIS A 166 29.71 13.57 -17.95
N LEU A 167 28.49 14.09 -18.00
CA LEU A 167 27.41 13.56 -18.82
C LEU A 167 27.55 13.89 -20.31
N GLY A 168 28.50 14.77 -20.68
CA GLY A 168 28.69 15.23 -22.06
C GLY A 168 27.55 16.13 -22.54
N GLU A 169 26.81 16.75 -21.61
CA GLU A 169 25.67 17.61 -21.91
C GLU A 169 26.12 19.03 -22.31
N SER A 170 25.35 19.68 -23.17
CA SER A 170 25.66 21.05 -23.59
C SER A 170 25.24 22.05 -22.49
N MET A 171 26.14 22.94 -22.12
CA MET A 171 25.89 24.05 -21.18
C MET A 171 24.71 24.95 -21.63
N GLU A 172 24.46 25.03 -22.94
CA GLU A 172 23.33 25.78 -23.52
C GLU A 172 21.99 25.05 -23.41
N ARG A 173 21.97 23.83 -22.87
CA ARG A 173 20.74 23.06 -22.65
C ARG A 173 20.37 22.93 -21.18
N VAL A 174 21.14 23.56 -20.30
CA VAL A 174 20.95 23.56 -18.85
C VAL A 174 20.25 24.85 -18.43
N LEU A 175 19.11 24.68 -17.75
CA LEU A 175 18.37 25.72 -17.07
C LEU A 175 18.57 25.54 -15.57
N VAL A 176 19.14 26.55 -14.90
CA VAL A 176 19.26 26.59 -13.44
C VAL A 176 18.13 27.40 -12.82
N ALA A 177 17.56 26.95 -11.72
CA ALA A 177 16.51 27.63 -10.99
C ALA A 177 16.82 27.71 -9.49
N GLY A 178 16.57 28.87 -8.90
CA GLY A 178 16.83 29.17 -7.49
C GLY A 178 16.19 30.50 -7.09
N ASP A 179 16.14 30.72 -5.79
CA ASP A 179 15.49 31.88 -5.16
C ASP A 179 16.38 32.61 -4.16
N THR A 180 17.46 31.99 -3.68
CA THR A 180 18.31 32.57 -2.61
C THR A 180 19.72 32.88 -3.08
N LEU A 181 20.45 33.71 -2.31
CA LEU A 181 21.86 34.01 -2.61
C LEU A 181 22.77 32.75 -2.59
N ASN A 182 22.37 31.68 -1.90
CA ASN A 182 23.08 30.39 -1.92
C ASN A 182 23.14 29.77 -3.33
N ASP A 183 22.14 30.08 -4.15
CA ASP A 183 22.01 29.54 -5.50
C ASP A 183 22.88 30.29 -6.52
N LEU A 184 23.44 31.46 -6.16
CA LEU A 184 24.25 32.31 -7.03
C LEU A 184 25.36 31.53 -7.75
N SER A 185 25.99 30.58 -7.05
CA SER A 185 27.06 29.75 -7.62
C SER A 185 26.65 28.99 -8.89
N MET A 186 25.36 28.64 -9.05
CA MET A 186 24.84 28.01 -10.27
C MET A 186 24.80 28.99 -11.44
N TYR A 187 24.39 30.23 -11.20
CA TYR A 187 24.30 31.29 -12.23
C TYR A 187 25.69 31.76 -12.70
N GLU A 188 26.74 31.48 -11.92
CA GLU A 188 28.14 31.79 -12.23
C GLU A 188 28.78 30.87 -13.27
N GLN A 189 28.17 29.74 -13.60
CA GLN A 189 28.76 28.73 -14.48
C GLN A 189 28.47 28.95 -15.97
N GLY A 190 27.67 29.96 -16.34
CA GLY A 190 27.35 30.29 -17.74
C GLY A 190 26.12 29.58 -18.32
N PHE A 191 25.35 28.90 -17.47
CA PHE A 191 24.04 28.31 -17.79
C PHE A 191 22.97 29.38 -18.09
N MET A 192 21.86 28.97 -18.69
CA MET A 192 20.63 29.77 -18.61
C MET A 192 20.07 29.65 -17.20
N GLY A 193 19.57 30.74 -16.64
CA GLY A 193 19.09 30.77 -15.27
C GLY A 193 17.72 31.43 -15.15
N VAL A 194 16.99 31.07 -14.11
CA VAL A 194 15.81 31.80 -13.65
C VAL A 194 15.92 32.07 -12.15
N CYS A 195 15.84 33.34 -11.77
CA CYS A 195 15.50 33.72 -10.40
C CYS A 195 13.97 33.71 -10.34
N VAL A 196 13.40 32.77 -9.59
CA VAL A 196 11.94 32.64 -9.51
C VAL A 196 11.33 33.85 -8.80
N GLY A 197 10.04 34.13 -9.03
CA GLY A 197 9.35 35.22 -8.33
C GLY A 197 9.53 35.12 -6.81
N GLU A 198 9.62 36.28 -6.16
CA GLU A 198 9.91 36.41 -4.71
C GLU A 198 11.33 35.99 -4.29
N SER A 199 12.26 35.88 -5.24
CA SER A 199 13.70 35.67 -4.94
C SER A 199 14.28 36.74 -4.02
N GLU A 200 15.27 36.35 -3.23
CA GLU A 200 16.04 37.23 -2.35
C GLU A 200 16.66 38.39 -3.14
N GLN A 201 16.55 39.61 -2.57
CA GLN A 201 17.07 40.83 -3.19
C GLN A 201 18.57 40.73 -3.54
N GLY A 202 19.37 40.07 -2.69
CA GLY A 202 20.79 39.86 -2.94
C GLY A 202 21.07 39.03 -4.19
N LEU A 203 20.24 38.00 -4.47
CA LEU A 203 20.37 37.20 -5.69
C LEU A 203 19.97 38.01 -6.92
N LEU A 204 18.89 38.78 -6.85
CA LEU A 204 18.41 39.63 -7.94
C LEU A 204 19.45 40.68 -8.33
N GLU A 205 20.05 41.34 -7.35
CA GLU A 205 21.12 42.33 -7.57
C GLU A 205 22.36 41.69 -8.19
N ALA A 206 22.79 40.52 -7.71
CA ALA A 206 23.96 39.81 -8.22
C ALA A 206 23.77 39.22 -9.63
N THR A 207 22.53 39.12 -10.12
CA THR A 207 22.18 38.55 -11.42
C THR A 207 21.61 39.55 -12.42
N ALA A 208 21.37 40.80 -12.02
CA ALA A 208 20.71 41.84 -12.85
C ALA A 208 21.38 42.07 -14.22
N ASP A 209 22.72 42.03 -14.27
CA ASP A 209 23.48 42.28 -15.51
C ASP A 209 23.78 40.99 -16.31
N ARG A 210 23.21 39.85 -15.93
CA ARG A 210 23.46 38.56 -16.61
C ARG A 210 22.42 38.31 -17.71
N ALA A 211 22.83 38.50 -18.96
CA ALA A 211 21.95 38.36 -20.14
C ALA A 211 21.28 36.98 -20.32
N LYS A 212 21.76 35.92 -19.66
CA LYS A 212 21.19 34.57 -19.71
C LYS A 212 20.28 34.25 -18.50
N VAL A 213 19.98 35.23 -17.66
CA VAL A 213 19.17 35.04 -16.46
C VAL A 213 17.84 35.78 -16.62
N LEU A 214 16.75 35.03 -16.43
CA LEU A 214 15.40 35.58 -16.36
C LEU A 214 15.05 35.87 -14.89
N HIS A 215 14.52 37.05 -14.62
CA HIS A 215 13.82 37.33 -13.36
C HIS A 215 12.33 37.11 -13.60
N ALA A 216 11.82 35.99 -13.08
CA ALA A 216 10.43 35.59 -13.30
C ALA A 216 9.47 36.40 -12.42
N ARG A 217 8.21 36.47 -12.85
CA ARG A 217 7.13 37.09 -12.07
C ARG A 217 6.48 36.08 -11.12
N LEU A 218 6.32 34.85 -11.58
CA LEU A 218 5.72 33.78 -10.80
C LEU A 218 6.75 33.14 -9.86
N SER A 219 6.38 32.87 -8.62
CA SER A 219 7.23 32.19 -7.64
C SER A 219 7.33 30.69 -7.89
N GLY A 220 8.37 30.07 -7.33
CA GLY A 220 8.61 28.64 -7.38
C GLY A 220 8.51 28.01 -8.77
N CYS A 221 7.76 26.91 -8.88
CA CYS A 221 7.55 26.20 -10.14
C CYS A 221 6.96 27.06 -11.26
N GLY A 222 6.14 28.07 -10.93
CA GLY A 222 5.59 29.00 -11.92
C GLY A 222 6.68 29.79 -12.64
N GLY A 223 7.71 30.22 -11.92
CA GLY A 223 8.87 30.91 -12.50
C GLY A 223 9.68 29.99 -13.42
N ILE A 224 9.81 28.71 -13.06
CA ILE A 224 10.44 27.71 -13.93
C ILE A 224 9.66 27.54 -15.23
N LEU A 225 8.33 27.46 -15.17
CA LEU A 225 7.48 27.40 -16.36
C LEU A 225 7.64 28.64 -17.26
N GLU A 226 7.68 29.85 -16.66
CA GLU A 226 7.96 31.09 -17.42
C GLU A 226 9.32 31.02 -18.13
N ALA A 227 10.36 30.50 -17.47
CA ALA A 227 11.68 30.35 -18.05
C ALA A 227 11.74 29.31 -19.19
N VAL A 228 11.07 28.17 -19.01
CA VAL A 228 10.95 27.13 -20.04
C VAL A 228 10.34 27.71 -21.32
N SER A 229 9.28 28.51 -21.17
CA SER A 229 8.67 29.23 -22.30
C SER A 229 9.57 30.32 -22.86
N HIS A 230 10.20 31.14 -22.02
CA HIS A 230 11.05 32.26 -22.44
C HIS A 230 12.26 31.82 -23.27
N PHE A 231 12.97 30.77 -22.82
CA PHE A 231 14.14 30.24 -23.51
C PHE A 231 13.78 29.25 -24.62
N GLY A 232 12.49 28.98 -24.85
CA GLY A 232 12.01 28.18 -25.98
C GLY A 232 12.36 26.69 -25.92
N PHE A 233 12.53 26.13 -24.72
CA PHE A 233 12.99 24.74 -24.56
C PHE A 233 12.03 23.68 -25.13
N LEU A 234 10.73 23.98 -25.25
CA LEU A 234 9.69 23.07 -25.74
C LEU A 234 9.24 23.34 -27.19
N GLY A 235 9.87 24.27 -27.90
CA GLY A 235 9.46 24.64 -29.27
C GLY A 235 8.11 25.38 -29.34
N PRO A 236 7.51 25.49 -30.54
CA PRO A 236 6.37 26.41 -30.82
C PRO A 236 5.01 25.96 -30.26
N LEU A 237 4.87 24.73 -29.80
CA LEU A 237 3.64 24.19 -29.20
C LEU A 237 3.40 24.74 -27.78
N GLY A 238 4.48 25.07 -27.04
CA GLY A 238 4.42 25.69 -25.72
C GLY A 238 3.90 24.76 -24.62
N VAL A 239 3.89 25.26 -23.38
CA VAL A 239 3.46 24.48 -22.19
C VAL A 239 1.95 24.19 -22.22
N ASP A 240 1.14 25.12 -22.75
CA ASP A 240 -0.33 25.08 -22.67
C ASP A 240 -1.02 24.17 -23.71
N SER A 241 -0.32 23.71 -24.77
CA SER A 241 -0.93 22.76 -25.72
C SER A 241 -0.84 21.31 -25.25
N GLU A 242 0.15 20.99 -24.41
CA GLU A 242 0.46 19.63 -23.95
C GLU A 242 -0.36 19.20 -22.71
N LEU A 243 -1.00 20.16 -22.02
CA LEU A 243 -1.78 19.91 -20.79
C LEU A 243 -3.30 19.73 -21.02
N ARG A 244 -3.79 19.82 -22.26
CA ARG A 244 -5.24 19.92 -22.57
C ARG A 244 -6.04 18.62 -22.47
N ASP A 245 -5.41 17.45 -22.43
CA ASP A 245 -6.12 16.17 -22.53
C ASP A 245 -6.64 15.60 -21.18
N LEU A 246 -6.48 16.33 -20.06
CA LEU A 246 -6.79 15.83 -18.71
C LEU A 246 -8.02 16.45 -18.03
N GLU A 247 -8.71 17.41 -18.65
CA GLU A 247 -9.87 18.11 -18.03
C GLU A 247 -11.21 17.35 -18.11
N ILE A 248 -11.27 16.18 -18.74
CA ILE A 248 -12.52 15.42 -18.86
C ILE A 248 -12.81 14.70 -17.54
N LYS A 249 -13.61 15.33 -16.68
CA LYS A 249 -14.14 14.73 -15.45
C LYS A 249 -15.30 13.78 -15.77
N GLY A 250 -15.36 12.66 -15.06
CA GLY A 250 -16.44 11.69 -15.15
C GLY A 250 -17.68 12.14 -14.37
N LYS A 251 -18.57 11.18 -14.06
CA LYS A 251 -19.88 11.46 -13.43
C LYS A 251 -20.14 10.65 -12.15
N ALA A 252 -19.24 9.74 -11.77
CA ALA A 252 -19.46 8.88 -10.62
C ALA A 252 -18.97 9.56 -9.34
N ASP A 253 -19.86 9.66 -8.35
CA ASP A 253 -19.54 10.21 -7.02
C ASP A 253 -18.81 9.19 -6.14
N LEU A 254 -19.05 7.90 -6.40
CA LEU A 254 -18.31 6.78 -5.83
C LEU A 254 -17.73 5.92 -6.94
N VAL A 255 -16.41 5.77 -6.95
CA VAL A 255 -15.70 4.89 -7.87
C VAL A 255 -15.10 3.73 -7.08
N MET A 256 -15.65 2.53 -7.27
CA MET A 256 -15.13 1.30 -6.72
C MET A 256 -14.04 0.75 -7.64
N VAL A 257 -12.84 0.56 -7.13
CA VAL A 257 -11.71 0.08 -7.94
C VAL A 257 -11.22 -1.25 -7.39
N TYR A 258 -11.50 -2.31 -8.13
CA TYR A 258 -11.15 -3.67 -7.74
C TYR A 258 -10.66 -4.47 -8.95
N HIS A 259 -9.68 -5.34 -8.74
CA HIS A 259 -9.10 -6.10 -9.85
C HIS A 259 -10.07 -7.09 -10.53
N ARG A 260 -11.30 -7.29 -10.03
CA ARG A 260 -12.30 -8.17 -10.65
C ARG A 260 -13.56 -7.42 -10.99
N LEU A 261 -14.19 -7.82 -12.08
CA LEU A 261 -15.53 -7.35 -12.45
C LEU A 261 -16.56 -7.72 -11.39
N PRO A 262 -17.67 -6.96 -11.30
CA PRO A 262 -18.77 -7.23 -10.37
C PRO A 262 -19.66 -8.41 -10.81
N TYR A 263 -19.34 -9.05 -11.93
CA TYR A 263 -20.04 -10.18 -12.52
C TYR A 263 -19.03 -11.13 -13.18
N GLU A 264 -19.48 -12.35 -13.46
CA GLU A 264 -18.72 -13.32 -14.26
C GLU A 264 -19.21 -13.31 -15.70
N GLU A 265 -18.28 -13.45 -16.65
CA GLU A 265 -18.60 -13.58 -18.07
C GLU A 265 -18.47 -15.04 -18.50
N VAL A 266 -19.55 -15.63 -19.01
CA VAL A 266 -19.63 -17.05 -19.36
C VAL A 266 -20.08 -17.26 -20.81
N ILE A 267 -19.37 -18.20 -21.43
CA ILE A 267 -19.65 -19.01 -22.63
C ILE A 267 -21.00 -19.74 -22.74
N GLU A 268 -22.16 -19.13 -23.02
CA GLU A 268 -23.43 -19.90 -23.12
C GLU A 268 -24.01 -19.88 -24.53
N ASP A 269 -24.18 -21.06 -25.14
CA ASP A 269 -24.69 -21.22 -26.51
C ASP A 269 -23.98 -20.33 -27.56
N GLY A 270 -22.67 -20.11 -27.36
CA GLY A 270 -21.85 -19.24 -28.21
C GLY A 270 -22.03 -17.75 -27.98
N LYS A 271 -22.79 -17.33 -26.96
CA LYS A 271 -22.97 -15.93 -26.54
C LYS A 271 -22.35 -15.67 -25.18
N LEU A 272 -21.75 -14.49 -25.03
CA LEU A 272 -21.26 -14.01 -23.75
C LEU A 272 -22.46 -13.65 -22.86
N VAL A 273 -22.65 -14.38 -21.77
CA VAL A 273 -23.68 -14.11 -20.76
C VAL A 273 -23.00 -13.67 -19.47
N ARG A 274 -23.54 -12.61 -18.85
CA ARG A 274 -23.07 -12.11 -17.56
C ARG A 274 -23.88 -12.73 -16.44
N ARG A 275 -23.21 -13.26 -15.42
CA ARG A 275 -23.82 -13.90 -14.26
C ARG A 275 -23.36 -13.24 -12.96
N PRO A 276 -24.19 -13.27 -11.91
CA PRO A 276 -23.73 -12.89 -10.58
C PRO A 276 -22.49 -13.72 -10.16
N PRO A 277 -21.57 -13.15 -9.37
CA PRO A 277 -20.39 -13.88 -8.91
C PRO A 277 -20.75 -15.18 -8.17
N THR A 278 -20.00 -16.25 -8.44
CA THR A 278 -20.25 -17.59 -7.86
C THR A 278 -19.88 -17.66 -6.37
N SER A 279 -19.15 -16.66 -5.84
CA SER A 279 -18.82 -16.55 -4.40
C SER A 279 -19.80 -15.62 -3.68
N PRO A 280 -20.78 -16.16 -2.94
CA PRO A 280 -21.87 -15.40 -2.35
C PRO A 280 -21.51 -14.54 -1.14
N ASN A 281 -20.51 -14.95 -0.36
CA ASN A 281 -20.00 -14.21 0.81
C ASN A 281 -18.61 -13.59 0.54
N GLY A 282 -18.23 -13.54 -0.73
CA GLY A 282 -17.05 -12.82 -1.14
C GLY A 282 -17.24 -11.32 -0.92
N ILE A 283 -16.13 -10.60 -0.99
CA ILE A 283 -16.16 -9.14 -0.95
C ILE A 283 -16.98 -8.51 -2.10
N LEU A 284 -17.06 -9.18 -3.25
CA LEU A 284 -17.74 -8.64 -4.44
C LEU A 284 -19.22 -8.27 -4.19
N PRO A 285 -20.09 -9.20 -3.72
CA PRO A 285 -21.46 -8.88 -3.32
C PRO A 285 -21.58 -7.73 -2.32
N THR A 286 -20.62 -7.61 -1.40
CA THR A 286 -20.57 -6.55 -0.39
C THR A 286 -20.39 -5.19 -1.03
N LEU A 287 -19.33 -5.05 -1.84
CA LEU A 287 -19.00 -3.80 -2.50
C LEU A 287 -20.12 -3.35 -3.45
N LEU A 288 -20.80 -4.30 -4.09
CA LEU A 288 -21.97 -4.03 -4.93
C LEU A 288 -23.14 -3.41 -4.15
N SER A 289 -23.31 -3.77 -2.87
CA SER A 289 -24.44 -3.29 -2.06
C SER A 289 -24.47 -1.77 -1.87
N PHE A 290 -23.31 -1.09 -1.99
CA PHE A 290 -23.20 0.37 -1.91
C PHE A 290 -23.80 1.11 -3.12
N PHE A 291 -24.11 0.39 -4.20
CA PHE A 291 -24.68 0.95 -5.42
C PHE A 291 -26.19 0.68 -5.57
N GLY A 292 -26.85 0.20 -4.51
CA GLY A 292 -28.29 -0.04 -4.51
C GLY A 292 -29.15 1.23 -4.42
N GLY A 293 -28.55 2.38 -4.13
CA GLY A 293 -29.24 3.67 -4.06
C GLY A 293 -29.15 4.49 -5.36
N ASP A 294 -29.56 5.75 -5.29
CA ASP A 294 -29.57 6.67 -6.44
C ASP A 294 -28.20 7.30 -6.77
N GLN A 295 -27.16 6.98 -6.00
CA GLN A 295 -25.82 7.54 -6.20
C GLN A 295 -25.20 7.06 -7.54
N PRO A 296 -24.73 7.98 -8.40
CA PRO A 296 -23.94 7.62 -9.58
C PRO A 296 -22.67 6.87 -9.20
N GLY A 297 -22.51 5.65 -9.74
CA GLY A 297 -21.42 4.75 -9.39
C GLY A 297 -20.65 4.24 -10.60
N SER A 298 -19.34 4.07 -10.45
CA SER A 298 -18.51 3.36 -11.43
C SER A 298 -17.70 2.26 -10.76
N TRP A 299 -17.62 1.11 -11.42
CA TRP A 299 -16.82 -0.03 -11.00
C TRP A 299 -15.67 -0.25 -11.98
N VAL A 300 -14.45 0.07 -11.57
CA VAL A 300 -13.26 -0.08 -12.40
C VAL A 300 -12.62 -1.44 -12.16
N ALA A 301 -12.49 -2.25 -13.22
CA ALA A 301 -11.88 -3.58 -13.19
C ALA A 301 -11.24 -3.94 -14.54
N TRP A 302 -10.32 -4.91 -14.57
CA TRP A 302 -9.71 -5.33 -15.83
C TRP A 302 -10.57 -6.31 -16.63
N SER A 303 -10.32 -6.36 -17.93
CA SER A 303 -10.84 -7.38 -18.84
C SER A 303 -9.80 -7.70 -19.90
N ILE A 304 -9.74 -8.96 -20.34
CA ILE A 304 -8.83 -9.36 -21.39
C ILE A 304 -9.29 -8.74 -22.71
N HIS A 305 -8.36 -8.09 -23.40
CA HIS A 305 -8.51 -7.60 -24.75
C HIS A 305 -7.44 -8.21 -25.64
N ASP A 306 -7.86 -8.83 -26.75
CA ASP A 306 -6.95 -9.22 -27.83
C ASP A 306 -7.05 -8.18 -28.95
N PRO A 307 -6.01 -7.36 -29.19
CA PRO A 307 -6.01 -6.34 -30.24
C PRO A 307 -6.17 -6.91 -31.66
N ARG A 308 -6.02 -8.24 -31.84
CA ARG A 308 -6.24 -8.92 -33.13
C ARG A 308 -7.71 -9.15 -33.43
N GLN A 309 -8.60 -8.99 -32.44
CA GLN A 309 -10.04 -9.05 -32.65
C GLN A 309 -10.50 -7.81 -33.43
N ARG A 310 -11.45 -8.00 -34.35
CA ARG A 310 -11.99 -6.90 -35.18
C ARG A 310 -12.95 -5.97 -34.43
N GLU A 311 -13.49 -6.43 -33.31
CA GLU A 311 -14.42 -5.67 -32.49
C GLU A 311 -13.67 -4.72 -31.56
N ALA A 312 -14.15 -3.48 -31.46
CA ALA A 312 -13.60 -2.50 -30.54
C ALA A 312 -13.82 -2.97 -29.09
N PHE A 313 -12.87 -2.68 -28.20
CA PHE A 313 -13.01 -2.99 -26.79
C PHE A 313 -14.17 -2.21 -26.18
N GLU A 314 -15.19 -2.93 -25.70
CA GLU A 314 -16.32 -2.34 -24.97
C GLU A 314 -15.83 -1.89 -23.59
N VAL A 315 -15.60 -0.58 -23.44
CA VAL A 315 -15.11 0.03 -22.20
C VAL A 315 -16.17 -0.02 -21.10
N HIS A 316 -17.43 0.30 -21.42
CA HIS A 316 -18.50 0.42 -20.43
C HIS A 316 -19.52 -0.68 -20.60
N THR A 317 -19.84 -1.35 -19.50
CA THR A 317 -20.81 -2.44 -19.45
C THR A 317 -21.82 -2.20 -18.34
N LYS A 318 -23.06 -2.63 -18.57
CA LYS A 318 -24.07 -2.68 -17.50
C LYS A 318 -23.79 -3.87 -16.57
N VAL A 319 -24.01 -3.66 -15.28
CA VAL A 319 -23.89 -4.69 -14.23
C VAL A 319 -25.21 -5.44 -14.08
N ASP A 320 -26.13 -4.92 -13.27
CA ASP A 320 -27.50 -5.38 -13.11
C ASP A 320 -28.36 -4.11 -13.04
N ALA A 321 -28.97 -3.74 -14.16
CA ALA A 321 -29.67 -2.47 -14.28
C ALA A 321 -30.97 -2.41 -13.47
N GLU A 322 -31.52 -3.56 -13.04
CA GLU A 322 -32.69 -3.61 -12.17
C GLU A 322 -32.29 -3.33 -10.72
N ARG A 323 -31.15 -3.87 -10.29
CA ARG A 323 -30.69 -3.78 -8.90
C ARG A 323 -29.78 -2.58 -8.64
N TYR A 324 -29.00 -2.18 -9.63
CA TYR A 324 -27.99 -1.11 -9.58
C TYR A 324 -28.10 -0.20 -10.81
N PRO A 325 -29.21 0.55 -10.97
CA PRO A 325 -29.52 1.28 -12.20
C PRO A 325 -28.48 2.36 -12.56
N ASN A 326 -27.79 2.90 -11.57
CA ASN A 326 -26.80 3.97 -11.72
C ASN A 326 -25.35 3.48 -11.67
N LEU A 327 -25.12 2.16 -11.71
CA LEU A 327 -23.79 1.55 -11.70
C LEU A 327 -23.35 1.14 -13.12
N VAL A 328 -22.18 1.63 -13.51
CA VAL A 328 -21.50 1.20 -14.74
C VAL A 328 -20.23 0.44 -14.37
N ALA A 329 -19.96 -0.68 -15.04
CA ALA A 329 -18.64 -1.31 -14.98
C ALA A 329 -17.76 -0.72 -16.08
N ALA A 330 -16.63 -0.14 -15.67
CA ALA A 330 -15.66 0.53 -16.52
C ALA A 330 -14.41 -0.34 -16.63
N ARG A 331 -14.18 -0.89 -17.83
CA ARG A 331 -13.21 -1.96 -18.08
C ARG A 331 -11.85 -1.40 -18.46
N VAL A 332 -10.81 -1.94 -17.85
CA VAL A 332 -9.40 -1.71 -18.19
C VAL A 332 -8.96 -2.80 -19.16
N ALA A 333 -8.61 -2.44 -20.39
CA ALA A 333 -8.17 -3.38 -21.40
C ALA A 333 -6.75 -3.87 -21.08
N LEU A 334 -6.60 -5.16 -20.77
CA LEU A 334 -5.32 -5.81 -20.54
C LEU A 334 -5.10 -6.93 -21.55
N SER A 335 -3.87 -7.12 -22.03
CA SER A 335 -3.55 -8.33 -22.80
C SER A 335 -3.57 -9.56 -21.88
N LYS A 336 -3.66 -10.76 -22.47
CA LYS A 336 -3.56 -12.00 -21.69
C LYS A 336 -2.23 -12.08 -20.94
N ASP A 337 -1.14 -11.66 -21.58
CA ASP A 337 0.20 -11.65 -20.98
C ASP A 337 0.26 -10.69 -19.77
N ASP A 338 -0.31 -9.47 -19.91
CA ASP A 338 -0.41 -8.53 -18.79
C ASP A 338 -1.10 -9.19 -17.58
N VAL A 339 -2.22 -9.89 -17.78
CA VAL A 339 -2.96 -10.56 -16.71
C VAL A 339 -2.16 -11.71 -16.08
N ASP A 340 -1.52 -12.54 -16.91
CA ASP A 340 -0.72 -13.67 -16.44
C ASP A 340 0.48 -13.17 -15.59
N VAL A 341 1.15 -12.10 -16.01
CA VAL A 341 2.26 -11.49 -15.26
C VAL A 341 1.77 -10.76 -14.00
N PHE A 342 0.86 -9.79 -14.15
CA PHE A 342 0.38 -8.93 -13.05
C PHE A 342 -0.27 -9.74 -11.92
N TYR A 343 -1.20 -10.62 -12.27
CA TYR A 343 -2.07 -11.28 -11.29
C TYR A 343 -1.62 -12.68 -10.93
N LYS A 344 -1.24 -13.51 -11.92
CA LYS A 344 -0.93 -14.92 -11.66
C LYS A 344 0.51 -15.12 -11.18
N ARG A 345 1.47 -14.39 -11.74
CA ARG A 345 2.89 -14.48 -11.38
C ARG A 345 3.25 -13.49 -10.28
N PHE A 346 3.37 -12.21 -10.61
CA PHE A 346 3.94 -11.20 -9.71
C PHE A 346 3.19 -11.08 -8.37
N SER A 347 1.88 -10.90 -8.42
CA SER A 347 1.06 -10.78 -7.21
C SER A 347 1.06 -12.03 -6.31
N LYS A 348 1.40 -13.22 -6.83
CA LYS A 348 1.39 -14.49 -6.08
C LYS A 348 2.77 -15.02 -5.73
N GLU A 349 3.78 -14.71 -6.52
CA GLU A 349 5.17 -15.10 -6.27
C GLU A 349 5.93 -14.03 -5.48
N ALA A 350 5.60 -12.73 -5.61
CA ALA A 350 6.29 -11.66 -4.89
C ALA A 350 5.53 -11.22 -3.63
N PHE A 351 4.28 -10.77 -3.79
CA PHE A 351 3.54 -10.14 -2.70
C PHE A 351 2.86 -11.12 -1.76
N TRP A 352 2.17 -12.13 -2.29
CA TRP A 352 1.44 -13.09 -1.45
C TRP A 352 2.29 -13.76 -0.36
N PRO A 353 3.52 -14.26 -0.65
CA PRO A 353 4.36 -14.88 0.38
C PRO A 353 4.81 -13.86 1.42
N THR A 354 5.30 -12.69 0.98
CA THR A 354 5.77 -11.62 1.89
C THR A 354 4.65 -11.11 2.81
N LEU A 355 3.47 -10.86 2.26
CA LEU A 355 2.29 -10.42 3.03
C LEU A 355 1.88 -11.43 4.09
N HIS A 356 2.10 -12.73 3.86
CA HIS A 356 1.79 -13.76 4.83
C HIS A 356 3.01 -14.21 5.67
N THR A 357 4.08 -13.42 5.70
CA THR A 357 5.30 -13.66 6.49
C THR A 357 6.14 -14.87 6.07
N PHE A 358 6.03 -15.29 4.81
CA PHE A 358 6.83 -16.34 4.16
C PHE A 358 7.76 -15.75 3.09
N TRP A 359 8.52 -14.72 3.46
CA TRP A 359 9.38 -13.95 2.54
C TRP A 359 10.45 -14.81 1.86
N GLU A 360 10.85 -15.92 2.47
CA GLU A 360 11.80 -16.89 1.90
C GLU A 360 11.28 -17.58 0.63
N ARG A 361 9.95 -17.52 0.41
CA ARG A 361 9.29 -18.04 -0.79
C ARG A 361 9.07 -16.97 -1.86
N ALA A 362 9.39 -15.71 -1.57
CA ALA A 362 9.13 -14.60 -2.48
C ALA A 362 10.15 -14.56 -3.63
N VAL A 363 9.66 -14.30 -4.84
CA VAL A 363 10.49 -14.11 -6.04
C VAL A 363 10.25 -12.72 -6.61
N PHE A 364 11.32 -11.94 -6.73
CA PHE A 364 11.27 -10.57 -7.27
C PHE A 364 11.91 -10.52 -8.65
N ARG A 365 11.19 -9.98 -9.63
CA ARG A 365 11.67 -9.76 -11.00
C ARG A 365 11.31 -8.34 -11.44
N GLU A 366 12.28 -7.59 -11.95
CA GLU A 366 12.07 -6.21 -12.39
C GLU A 366 11.16 -6.13 -13.62
N GLU A 367 11.24 -7.09 -14.54
CA GLU A 367 10.33 -7.14 -15.69
C GLU A 367 8.85 -7.31 -15.28
N ASP A 368 8.60 -8.03 -14.19
CA ASP A 368 7.25 -8.26 -13.66
C ASP A 368 6.71 -6.99 -12.98
N TRP A 369 7.59 -6.27 -12.27
CA TRP A 369 7.27 -4.99 -11.65
C TRP A 369 6.90 -3.93 -12.68
N ALA A 370 7.63 -3.85 -13.80
CA ALA A 370 7.31 -2.93 -14.88
C ALA A 370 5.88 -3.15 -15.44
N VAL A 371 5.45 -4.41 -15.59
CA VAL A 371 4.07 -4.75 -15.97
C VAL A 371 3.09 -4.36 -14.86
N PHE A 372 3.43 -4.60 -13.59
CA PHE A 372 2.60 -4.18 -12.46
C PHE A 372 2.34 -2.67 -12.45
N LEU A 373 3.37 -1.85 -12.68
CA LEU A 373 3.27 -0.40 -12.81
C LEU A 373 2.41 0.00 -14.02
N LYS A 374 2.63 -0.60 -15.19
CA LYS A 374 1.81 -0.37 -16.39
C LYS A 374 0.33 -0.63 -16.11
N VAL A 375 -0.01 -1.76 -15.49
CA VAL A 375 -1.39 -2.11 -15.17
C VAL A 375 -1.99 -1.11 -14.18
N ASN A 376 -1.29 -0.77 -13.10
CA ASN A 376 -1.76 0.20 -12.09
C ASN A 376 -1.97 1.59 -12.70
N ARG A 377 -1.14 2.02 -13.64
CA ARG A 377 -1.32 3.27 -14.39
C ARG A 377 -2.62 3.26 -15.21
N LEU A 378 -2.88 2.19 -15.96
CA LEU A 378 -4.11 2.04 -16.73
C LEU A 378 -5.38 2.04 -15.83
N PHE A 379 -5.27 1.45 -14.63
CA PHE A 379 -6.33 1.54 -13.62
C PHE A 379 -6.53 2.97 -13.12
N ALA A 380 -5.46 3.71 -12.86
CA ALA A 380 -5.53 5.11 -12.43
C ALA A 380 -6.15 6.01 -13.51
N GLU A 381 -5.71 5.88 -14.76
CA GLU A 381 -6.25 6.64 -15.90
C GLU A 381 -7.73 6.36 -16.11
N ARG A 382 -8.15 5.07 -16.04
CA ARG A 382 -9.56 4.72 -16.10
C ARG A 382 -10.33 5.32 -14.94
N THR A 383 -9.82 5.20 -13.71
CA THR A 383 -10.45 5.77 -12.51
C THR A 383 -10.63 7.29 -12.62
N ALA A 384 -9.60 8.00 -13.11
CA ALA A 384 -9.65 9.44 -13.31
C ALA A 384 -10.74 9.87 -14.30
N ALA A 385 -10.94 9.09 -15.37
CA ALA A 385 -11.96 9.36 -16.39
C ALA A 385 -13.41 9.07 -15.90
N GLU A 386 -13.59 8.18 -14.92
CA GLU A 386 -14.90 7.83 -14.38
C GLU A 386 -15.36 8.75 -13.23
N ALA A 387 -14.41 9.21 -12.42
CA ALA A 387 -14.68 9.96 -11.20
C ALA A 387 -15.22 11.38 -11.49
N ALA A 388 -16.31 11.75 -10.82
CA ALA A 388 -16.76 13.14 -10.74
C ALA A 388 -15.78 14.01 -9.93
N GLU A 389 -15.96 15.32 -9.95
CA GLU A 389 -15.19 16.24 -9.12
C GLU A 389 -15.41 15.97 -7.62
N GLY A 390 -14.33 15.87 -6.84
CA GLY A 390 -14.40 15.60 -5.40
C GLY A 390 -14.89 14.20 -5.03
N ALA A 391 -15.01 13.28 -6.00
CA ALA A 391 -15.55 11.95 -5.79
C ALA A 391 -14.71 11.11 -4.81
N VAL A 392 -15.39 10.13 -4.18
CA VAL A 392 -14.72 9.11 -3.36
C VAL A 392 -14.27 7.98 -4.26
N VAL A 393 -12.97 7.70 -4.27
CA VAL A 393 -12.38 6.54 -4.93
C VAL A 393 -12.05 5.51 -3.87
N TRP A 394 -12.66 4.33 -3.95
CA TRP A 394 -12.41 3.24 -3.01
C TRP A 394 -11.63 2.10 -3.66
N LEU A 395 -10.33 2.06 -3.36
CA LEU A 395 -9.37 1.08 -3.84
C LEU A 395 -9.32 -0.16 -2.95
N HIS A 396 -9.18 -1.33 -3.57
CA HIS A 396 -9.19 -2.60 -2.85
C HIS A 396 -8.02 -3.51 -3.18
N ASP A 397 -7.30 -3.86 -2.10
CA ASP A 397 -6.26 -4.88 -2.00
C ASP A 397 -4.94 -4.60 -2.74
N TYR A 398 -3.94 -5.40 -2.39
CA TYR A 398 -2.54 -5.24 -2.76
C TYR A 398 -2.25 -5.24 -4.27
N ASN A 399 -3.16 -5.74 -5.11
CA ASN A 399 -3.01 -5.68 -6.56
C ASN A 399 -3.00 -4.25 -7.10
N LEU A 400 -3.52 -3.28 -6.34
CA LEU A 400 -3.70 -1.89 -6.77
C LEU A 400 -2.87 -0.90 -5.94
N TRP A 401 -1.81 -1.36 -5.28
CA TRP A 401 -0.96 -0.53 -4.43
C TRP A 401 -0.38 0.70 -5.12
N MET A 402 -0.16 0.66 -6.44
CA MET A 402 0.44 1.77 -7.19
C MET A 402 -0.59 2.68 -7.87
N VAL A 403 -1.89 2.38 -7.78
CA VAL A 403 -2.94 3.26 -8.34
C VAL A 403 -2.91 4.66 -7.70
N PRO A 404 -2.82 4.84 -6.35
CA PRO A 404 -2.77 6.17 -5.76
C PRO A 404 -1.64 7.06 -6.30
N ALA A 405 -0.43 6.50 -6.48
CA ALA A 405 0.72 7.21 -7.06
C ALA A 405 0.44 7.80 -8.44
N PHE A 406 -0.32 7.10 -9.29
CA PHE A 406 -0.68 7.59 -10.61
C PHE A 406 -1.96 8.43 -10.60
N LEU A 407 -2.90 8.15 -9.71
CA LEU A 407 -4.20 8.82 -9.68
C LEU A 407 -4.12 10.22 -9.06
N ARG A 408 -3.35 10.39 -7.97
CA ARG A 408 -3.28 11.67 -7.25
C ARG A 408 -2.76 12.82 -8.14
N PRO A 409 -1.71 12.65 -8.97
CA PRO A 409 -1.27 13.70 -9.89
C PRO A 409 -2.25 14.01 -11.03
N LEU A 410 -3.08 13.05 -11.42
CA LEU A 410 -4.12 13.23 -12.44
C LEU A 410 -5.34 13.96 -11.86
N ARG A 411 -5.70 13.65 -10.61
CA ARG A 411 -6.94 14.07 -9.96
C ARG A 411 -6.70 14.40 -8.48
N PRO A 412 -6.07 15.56 -8.18
CA PRO A 412 -5.77 15.95 -6.81
C PRO A 412 -7.02 16.19 -5.96
N ASP A 413 -8.16 16.47 -6.61
CA ASP A 413 -9.45 16.76 -5.99
C ASP A 413 -10.14 15.54 -5.36
N LEU A 414 -9.74 14.32 -5.70
CA LEU A 414 -10.43 13.10 -5.27
C LEU A 414 -10.15 12.75 -3.81
N ASN A 415 -11.13 12.14 -3.14
CA ASN A 415 -10.91 11.48 -1.86
C ASN A 415 -10.56 10.01 -2.09
N ILE A 416 -9.28 9.67 -1.97
CA ILE A 416 -8.73 8.35 -2.27
C ILE A 416 -8.69 7.53 -0.98
N ALA A 417 -9.58 6.55 -0.88
CA ALA A 417 -9.63 5.58 0.19
C ALA A 417 -9.07 4.23 -0.27
N PHE A 418 -8.26 3.58 0.56
CA PHE A 418 -7.70 2.25 0.28
C PHE A 418 -8.10 1.26 1.37
N PHE A 419 -8.50 0.05 0.99
CA PHE A 419 -8.75 -1.04 1.94
C PHE A 419 -7.87 -2.26 1.63
N HIS A 420 -7.08 -2.69 2.60
CA HIS A 420 -6.17 -3.82 2.51
C HIS A 420 -6.81 -5.11 3.08
N HIS A 421 -7.12 -6.08 2.22
CA HIS A 421 -7.84 -7.32 2.61
C HIS A 421 -6.92 -8.44 3.07
N THR A 422 -5.70 -8.46 2.54
CA THR A 422 -4.67 -9.39 2.96
C THR A 422 -4.00 -8.94 4.25
N TYR A 423 -3.28 -9.83 4.93
CA TYR A 423 -2.51 -9.44 6.11
C TYR A 423 -1.45 -8.41 5.72
N PHE A 424 -1.31 -7.32 6.49
CA PHE A 424 -0.22 -6.36 6.33
C PHE A 424 0.90 -6.69 7.32
N PRO A 425 2.09 -7.09 6.85
CA PRO A 425 3.16 -7.62 7.69
C PRO A 425 3.94 -6.52 8.43
N SER A 426 4.71 -6.91 9.45
CA SER A 426 5.58 -5.98 10.19
C SER A 426 6.67 -5.40 9.29
N ALA A 427 7.29 -4.31 9.76
CA ALA A 427 8.37 -3.63 9.03
C ALA A 427 9.53 -4.56 8.64
N ASP A 428 9.95 -5.45 9.54
CA ASP A 428 11.05 -6.40 9.26
C ASP A 428 10.76 -7.31 8.05
N VAL A 429 9.50 -7.66 7.82
CA VAL A 429 9.08 -8.52 6.71
C VAL A 429 8.78 -7.70 5.47
N PHE A 430 8.04 -6.60 5.62
CA PHE A 430 7.67 -5.76 4.48
C PHE A 430 8.91 -5.16 3.80
N ASN A 431 9.93 -4.79 4.58
CA ASN A 431 11.14 -4.15 4.06
C ASN A 431 12.03 -5.08 3.21
N VAL A 432 11.71 -6.37 3.13
CA VAL A 432 12.32 -7.30 2.16
C VAL A 432 11.91 -6.96 0.72
N LEU A 433 10.77 -6.30 0.51
CA LEU A 433 10.33 -5.88 -0.83
C LEU A 433 11.33 -4.87 -1.44
N PRO A 434 11.79 -5.10 -2.69
CA PRO A 434 12.67 -4.16 -3.38
C PRO A 434 12.03 -2.78 -3.51
N TRP A 435 10.77 -2.74 -3.96
CA TRP A 435 10.00 -1.52 -4.27
C TRP A 435 9.20 -0.97 -3.08
N ARG A 436 9.63 -1.26 -1.85
CA ARG A 436 8.92 -0.87 -0.62
C ARG A 436 8.68 0.63 -0.53
N ARG A 437 9.62 1.45 -0.99
CA ARG A 437 9.55 2.91 -0.92
C ARG A 437 8.47 3.45 -1.84
N GLU A 438 8.41 2.92 -3.06
CA GLU A 438 7.44 3.26 -4.09
C GLU A 438 6.02 2.85 -3.68
N ILE A 439 5.87 1.63 -3.14
CA ILE A 439 4.58 1.10 -2.68
C ILE A 439 4.02 1.96 -1.54
N ILE A 440 4.84 2.25 -0.54
CA ILE A 440 4.41 3.03 0.62
C ILE A 440 4.20 4.49 0.24
N GLY A 441 5.09 5.05 -0.57
CA GLY A 441 4.92 6.36 -1.19
C GLY A 441 3.59 6.53 -1.90
N SER A 442 3.18 5.51 -2.67
CA SER A 442 1.87 5.44 -3.29
C SER A 442 0.75 5.41 -2.26
N LEU A 443 0.79 4.49 -1.29
CA LEU A 443 -0.27 4.38 -0.28
C LEU A 443 -0.42 5.66 0.57
N LEU A 444 0.66 6.42 0.79
CA LEU A 444 0.64 7.72 1.47
C LEU A 444 -0.06 8.83 0.65
N GLN A 445 -0.37 8.59 -0.63
CA GLN A 445 -1.22 9.48 -1.44
C GLN A 445 -2.71 9.31 -1.16
N CYS A 446 -3.11 8.29 -0.39
CA CYS A 446 -4.48 8.11 0.07
C CYS A 446 -4.85 9.17 1.12
N ASP A 447 -6.15 9.41 1.30
CA ASP A 447 -6.72 10.22 2.38
C ASP A 447 -7.15 9.33 3.55
N TYR A 448 -7.50 8.07 3.27
CA TYR A 448 -7.87 7.07 4.28
C TYR A 448 -7.38 5.66 3.91
N ILE A 449 -6.80 4.93 4.87
CA ILE A 449 -6.33 3.55 4.68
C ILE A 449 -6.95 2.64 5.75
N GLY A 450 -7.72 1.66 5.31
CA GLY A 450 -8.34 0.66 6.18
C GLY A 450 -7.67 -0.71 6.10
N PHE A 451 -7.70 -1.39 7.24
CA PHE A 451 -7.22 -2.76 7.43
C PHE A 451 -8.30 -3.58 8.13
N HIS A 452 -8.10 -4.90 8.25
CA HIS A 452 -9.04 -5.72 9.02
C HIS A 452 -8.88 -5.56 10.53
N ILE A 453 -7.64 -5.45 11.02
CA ILE A 453 -7.38 -5.44 12.47
C ILE A 453 -6.41 -4.31 12.87
N PRO A 454 -6.45 -3.86 14.14
CA PRO A 454 -5.58 -2.80 14.63
C PRO A 454 -4.07 -3.06 14.41
N ARG A 455 -3.63 -4.30 14.60
CA ARG A 455 -2.23 -4.71 14.38
C ARG A 455 -1.73 -4.41 12.96
N GLN A 456 -2.58 -4.55 11.95
CA GLN A 456 -2.21 -4.30 10.56
C GLN A 456 -2.04 -2.81 10.28
N ALA A 457 -2.83 -1.95 10.93
CA ALA A 457 -2.68 -0.50 10.84
C ALA A 457 -1.36 -0.04 11.49
N GLU A 458 -1.01 -0.57 12.66
CA GLU A 458 0.28 -0.25 13.29
C GLU A 458 1.46 -0.76 12.48
N ASN A 459 1.37 -1.98 11.93
CA ASN A 459 2.40 -2.48 11.02
C ASN A 459 2.61 -1.54 9.83
N PHE A 460 1.54 -0.95 9.28
CA PHE A 460 1.64 0.05 8.22
C PHE A 460 2.35 1.32 8.69
N VAL A 461 2.03 1.83 9.88
CA VAL A 461 2.72 2.99 10.46
C VAL A 461 4.21 2.73 10.63
N ASP A 462 4.59 1.57 11.17
CA ASP A 462 6.00 1.19 11.35
C ASP A 462 6.74 1.08 10.02
N VAL A 463 6.10 0.50 9.00
CA VAL A 463 6.66 0.47 7.64
C VAL A 463 6.81 1.88 7.07
N ALA A 464 5.79 2.73 7.22
CA ALA A 464 5.80 4.10 6.71
C ALA A 464 6.90 4.96 7.34
N ARG A 465 7.21 4.76 8.63
CA ARG A 465 8.34 5.41 9.31
C ARG A 465 9.69 5.09 8.68
N GLY A 466 9.82 3.91 8.07
CA GLY A 466 11.04 3.52 7.33
C GLY A 466 11.18 4.18 5.96
N VAL A 467 10.14 4.86 5.46
CA VAL A 467 10.09 5.46 4.13
C VAL A 467 10.06 6.99 4.19
N ALA A 468 9.27 7.57 5.10
CA ALA A 468 9.16 9.01 5.27
C ALA A 468 9.04 9.40 6.75
N PRO A 469 9.55 10.59 7.14
CA PRO A 469 9.21 11.18 8.43
C PRO A 469 7.70 11.35 8.53
N LEU A 470 7.12 10.82 9.60
CA LEU A 470 5.70 10.94 9.88
C LEU A 470 5.46 11.28 11.34
N GLU A 471 4.39 12.04 11.58
CA GLU A 471 3.91 12.37 12.91
C GLU A 471 2.59 11.64 13.17
N VAL A 472 2.45 11.04 14.35
CA VAL A 472 1.18 10.46 14.79
C VAL A 472 0.34 11.56 15.41
N LEU A 473 -0.81 11.86 14.80
CA LEU A 473 -1.71 12.93 15.23
C LEU A 473 -2.81 12.43 16.17
N GLU A 474 -3.27 11.19 15.99
CA GLU A 474 -4.37 10.62 16.77
C GLU A 474 -4.17 9.11 16.98
N GLU A 475 -4.50 8.65 18.19
CA GLU A 475 -4.56 7.24 18.56
C GLU A 475 -5.89 6.91 19.25
N ARG A 476 -6.35 5.68 19.11
CA ARG A 476 -7.59 5.17 19.69
C ARG A 476 -7.37 3.85 20.42
N GLY A 477 -8.11 3.63 21.50
CA GLY A 477 -8.15 2.34 22.19
C GLY A 477 -8.89 1.28 21.37
N CYS A 478 -8.40 0.05 21.38
CA CYS A 478 -8.96 -1.06 20.61
C CYS A 478 -10.11 -1.77 21.36
N ALA A 479 -10.13 -1.71 22.68
CA ALA A 479 -11.22 -2.24 23.50
C ALA A 479 -12.50 -1.40 23.38
N PRO A 480 -13.70 -1.99 23.53
CA PRO A 480 -13.96 -3.41 23.80
C PRO A 480 -14.10 -4.27 22.53
N ARG A 481 -13.95 -3.70 21.32
CA ARG A 481 -14.19 -4.43 20.07
C ARG A 481 -13.14 -5.50 19.80
N TYR A 482 -11.89 -5.23 20.14
CA TYR A 482 -10.78 -6.14 19.89
C TYR A 482 -10.14 -6.67 21.17
N LEU A 483 -9.59 -7.88 21.11
CA LEU A 483 -8.69 -8.42 22.12
C LEU A 483 -7.41 -7.58 22.18
N THR A 484 -7.09 -7.09 23.39
CA THR A 484 -5.91 -6.26 23.62
C THR A 484 -4.69 -7.07 24.05
N TYR A 485 -4.88 -8.11 24.87
CA TYR A 485 -3.82 -8.98 25.40
C TYR A 485 -4.21 -10.46 25.28
N GLY A 486 -3.21 -11.36 25.28
CA GLY A 486 -3.43 -12.82 25.26
C GLY A 486 -3.79 -13.42 23.90
N CYS A 487 -3.70 -12.64 22.83
CA CYS A 487 -3.85 -13.07 21.43
C CYS A 487 -2.65 -12.55 20.63
N ALA A 488 -2.04 -13.37 19.77
CA ALA A 488 -0.86 -12.98 18.99
C ALA A 488 -1.09 -11.73 18.10
N VAL A 489 -2.32 -11.50 17.63
CA VAL A 489 -2.69 -10.33 16.82
C VAL A 489 -3.38 -9.22 17.64
N GLY A 490 -3.50 -9.39 18.95
CA GLY A 490 -4.11 -8.42 19.86
C GLY A 490 -3.27 -7.14 20.00
N LEU A 491 -3.95 -6.03 20.28
CA LEU A 491 -3.33 -4.72 20.43
C LEU A 491 -4.20 -3.80 21.29
N ASP A 492 -3.59 -3.06 22.22
CA ASP A 492 -4.31 -2.16 23.14
C ASP A 492 -4.75 -0.83 22.50
N ARG A 493 -3.87 -0.22 21.70
CA ARG A 493 -4.10 1.06 21.03
C ARG A 493 -3.60 1.02 19.59
N MET A 494 -4.26 1.74 18.70
CA MET A 494 -3.81 1.95 17.33
C MET A 494 -3.83 3.43 16.95
N THR A 495 -2.92 3.80 16.07
CA THR A 495 -2.88 5.04 15.33
C THR A 495 -4.11 5.13 14.43
N SER A 496 -4.83 6.25 14.50
CA SER A 496 -5.98 6.54 13.64
C SER A 496 -5.75 7.72 12.70
N ARG A 497 -4.67 8.49 12.90
CA ARG A 497 -4.29 9.58 12.01
C ARG A 497 -2.80 9.85 12.05
N ILE A 498 -2.20 10.04 10.87
CA ILE A 498 -0.81 10.44 10.69
C ILE A 498 -0.70 11.71 9.83
N SER A 499 0.39 12.47 10.00
CA SER A 499 0.80 13.57 9.14
C SER A 499 2.07 13.19 8.39
N VAL A 500 2.06 13.29 7.07
CA VAL A 500 3.22 13.00 6.20
C VAL A 500 3.23 14.00 5.05
N HIS A 501 4.36 14.66 4.80
CA HIS A 501 4.51 15.66 3.73
C HIS A 501 3.40 16.74 3.70
N GLY A 502 2.93 17.16 4.88
CA GLY A 502 1.85 18.14 5.01
C GLY A 502 0.43 17.59 4.73
N ARG A 503 0.30 16.30 4.42
CA ARG A 503 -0.99 15.60 4.26
C ARG A 503 -1.37 14.88 5.56
N GLN A 504 -2.64 14.95 5.93
CA GLN A 504 -3.19 14.12 7.01
C GLN A 504 -3.86 12.89 6.42
N ILE A 505 -3.50 11.71 6.92
CA ILE A 505 -4.02 10.43 6.44
C ILE A 505 -4.73 9.73 7.58
N GLY A 506 -6.00 9.40 7.39
CA GLY A 506 -6.77 8.60 8.35
C GLY A 506 -6.44 7.12 8.23
N LEU A 507 -6.35 6.43 9.37
CA LEU A 507 -6.13 4.99 9.46
C LEU A 507 -7.25 4.33 10.27
N GLY A 508 -7.58 3.08 9.96
CA GLY A 508 -8.54 2.34 10.78
C GLY A 508 -8.60 0.84 10.54
N ALA A 509 -9.15 0.14 11.53
CA ALA A 509 -9.46 -1.27 11.47
C ALA A 509 -10.97 -1.46 11.27
N HIS A 510 -11.34 -2.10 10.16
CA HIS A 510 -12.72 -2.47 9.83
C HIS A 510 -12.75 -3.93 9.37
N PRO A 511 -12.89 -4.90 10.29
CA PRO A 511 -13.06 -6.31 9.95
C PRO A 511 -14.27 -6.48 9.04
N VAL A 512 -14.10 -7.13 7.88
CA VAL A 512 -15.23 -7.42 6.99
C VAL A 512 -16.23 -8.33 7.73
N GLY A 513 -17.51 -7.95 7.63
CA GLY A 513 -18.64 -8.67 8.22
C GLY A 513 -19.19 -9.78 7.33
N LEU A 514 -20.41 -10.24 7.62
CA LEU A 514 -21.16 -11.18 6.79
C LEU A 514 -22.56 -10.66 6.47
N ASP A 515 -23.11 -11.11 5.34
CA ASP A 515 -24.54 -10.95 5.04
C ASP A 515 -25.34 -12.03 5.79
N ILE A 516 -25.74 -11.71 7.02
CA ILE A 516 -26.50 -12.62 7.89
C ILE A 516 -27.83 -13.02 7.25
N GLY A 517 -28.48 -12.10 6.53
CA GLY A 517 -29.75 -12.37 5.85
C GLY A 517 -29.59 -13.43 4.76
N ARG A 518 -28.48 -13.39 4.03
CA ARG A 518 -28.16 -14.42 3.03
C ARG A 518 -27.91 -15.79 3.66
N VAL A 519 -27.18 -15.86 4.77
CA VAL A 519 -26.98 -17.13 5.49
C VAL A 519 -28.32 -17.71 5.93
N GLN A 520 -29.21 -16.87 6.48
CA GLN A 520 -30.55 -17.26 6.88
C GLN A 520 -31.38 -17.80 5.71
N ASN A 521 -31.37 -17.11 4.56
CA ASN A 521 -32.10 -17.56 3.37
C ASN A 521 -31.62 -18.93 2.85
N VAL A 522 -30.31 -19.21 2.96
CA VAL A 522 -29.76 -20.53 2.60
C VAL A 522 -30.24 -21.59 3.58
N ILE A 523 -30.16 -21.31 4.89
CA ILE A 523 -30.65 -22.21 5.95
C ILE A 523 -32.11 -22.58 5.69
N ASP A 524 -32.95 -21.61 5.34
CA ASP A 524 -34.40 -21.80 5.16
C ASP A 524 -34.77 -22.49 3.83
N SER A 525 -33.80 -22.73 2.94
CA SER A 525 -34.04 -23.37 1.65
C SER A 525 -34.34 -24.88 1.78
N ASP A 526 -35.26 -25.39 0.96
CA ASP A 526 -35.62 -26.82 0.94
C ASP A 526 -34.40 -27.72 0.66
N HIS A 527 -33.51 -27.27 -0.24
CA HIS A 527 -32.27 -27.98 -0.58
C HIS A 527 -31.36 -28.12 0.64
N CYS A 528 -31.11 -27.03 1.37
CA CYS A 528 -30.27 -27.07 2.56
C CYS A 528 -30.89 -27.95 3.66
N GLN A 529 -32.21 -27.84 3.89
CA GLN A 529 -32.91 -28.67 4.88
C GLN A 529 -32.84 -30.17 4.56
N GLN A 530 -32.97 -30.54 3.28
CA GLN A 530 -32.81 -31.93 2.83
C GLN A 530 -31.37 -32.42 3.08
N LEU A 531 -30.37 -31.65 2.67
CA LEU A 531 -28.96 -31.98 2.87
C LEU A 531 -28.60 -32.10 4.37
N ILE A 532 -29.15 -31.22 5.22
CA ILE A 532 -28.98 -31.31 6.68
C ILE A 532 -29.54 -32.63 7.21
N ALA A 533 -30.72 -33.06 6.74
CA ALA A 533 -31.33 -34.33 7.16
C ALA A 533 -30.49 -35.53 6.72
N GLU A 534 -29.99 -35.52 5.47
CA GLU A 534 -29.11 -36.57 4.93
C GLU A 534 -27.79 -36.66 5.70
N LEU A 535 -27.11 -35.53 5.92
CA LEU A 535 -25.84 -35.49 6.65
C LEU A 535 -26.02 -35.94 8.11
N ARG A 536 -27.14 -35.59 8.74
CA ARG A 536 -27.44 -36.00 10.12
C ARG A 536 -27.60 -37.51 10.25
N ASP A 537 -28.20 -38.17 9.26
CA ASP A 537 -28.31 -39.63 9.20
C ASP A 537 -26.94 -40.28 8.96
N GLN A 538 -26.19 -39.80 7.96
CA GLN A 538 -24.87 -40.33 7.59
C GLN A 538 -23.82 -40.18 8.69
N LEU A 539 -23.89 -39.10 9.48
CA LEU A 539 -22.92 -38.76 10.53
C LEU A 539 -23.41 -39.17 11.92
N GLN A 540 -24.49 -39.96 12.01
CA GLN A 540 -25.06 -40.35 13.29
C GLN A 540 -24.02 -41.05 14.18
N GLY A 541 -23.84 -40.53 15.39
CA GLY A 541 -22.89 -41.07 16.37
C GLY A 541 -21.42 -40.70 16.14
N ILE A 542 -21.12 -39.95 15.09
CA ILE A 542 -19.78 -39.43 14.80
C ILE A 542 -19.76 -37.92 15.11
N ARG A 543 -18.78 -37.50 15.92
CA ARG A 543 -18.49 -36.07 16.08
C ARG A 543 -17.69 -35.56 14.90
N VAL A 544 -18.06 -34.39 14.40
CA VAL A 544 -17.49 -33.83 13.17
C VAL A 544 -16.56 -32.68 13.51
N VAL A 545 -15.29 -32.81 13.10
CA VAL A 545 -14.36 -31.70 13.00
C VAL A 545 -14.36 -31.24 11.55
N LEU A 546 -14.65 -29.97 11.30
CA LEU A 546 -14.71 -29.42 9.95
C LEU A 546 -13.60 -28.40 9.72
N SER A 547 -12.97 -28.52 8.55
CA SER A 547 -12.01 -27.54 8.02
C SER A 547 -12.40 -27.19 6.59
N VAL A 548 -12.54 -25.90 6.30
CA VAL A 548 -12.83 -25.41 4.94
C VAL A 548 -11.82 -24.32 4.59
N GLU A 549 -11.00 -24.59 3.60
CA GLU A 549 -9.94 -23.67 3.17
C GLU A 549 -9.56 -23.88 1.70
N ARG A 550 -8.80 -22.95 1.13
CA ARG A 550 -8.22 -23.11 -0.20
C ARG A 550 -6.86 -23.79 -0.08
N LEU A 551 -6.41 -24.48 -1.13
CA LEU A 551 -5.04 -24.99 -1.21
C LEU A 551 -4.07 -23.81 -1.18
N ASP A 552 -3.43 -23.61 -0.04
CA ASP A 552 -2.51 -22.52 0.19
C ASP A 552 -1.64 -22.85 1.42
N TYR A 553 -0.34 -22.63 1.34
CA TYR A 553 0.58 -22.95 2.43
C TYR A 553 0.32 -22.12 3.69
N THR A 554 -0.32 -20.95 3.55
CA THR A 554 -0.73 -20.10 4.68
C THR A 554 -1.81 -20.74 5.55
N LYS A 555 -2.54 -21.73 5.04
CA LYS A 555 -3.70 -22.34 5.73
C LYS A 555 -3.35 -23.45 6.71
N GLY A 556 -2.11 -23.94 6.69
CA GLY A 556 -1.65 -24.91 7.69
C GLY A 556 -2.34 -26.29 7.60
N THR A 557 -2.96 -26.63 6.46
CA THR A 557 -3.70 -27.90 6.27
C THR A 557 -2.86 -29.12 6.56
N TYR A 558 -1.58 -29.12 6.16
CA TYR A 558 -0.68 -30.22 6.45
C TYR A 558 -0.42 -30.38 7.97
N ALA A 559 -0.10 -29.28 8.67
CA ALA A 559 0.10 -29.28 10.12
C ALA A 559 -1.15 -29.77 10.88
N LYS A 560 -2.34 -29.38 10.42
CA LYS A 560 -3.64 -29.82 10.92
C LYS A 560 -3.83 -31.34 10.83
N LEU A 561 -3.48 -31.94 9.69
CA LEU A 561 -3.55 -33.39 9.51
C LEU A 561 -2.60 -34.12 10.46
N LEU A 562 -1.38 -33.62 10.66
CA LEU A 562 -0.42 -34.18 11.61
C LEU A 562 -0.93 -34.10 13.06
N ALA A 563 -1.51 -32.96 13.45
CA ALA A 563 -2.09 -32.80 14.78
C ALA A 563 -3.30 -33.72 15.00
N PHE A 564 -4.14 -33.93 13.98
CA PHE A 564 -5.25 -34.89 14.06
C PHE A 564 -4.76 -36.34 14.17
N GLU A 565 -3.69 -36.71 13.45
CA GLU A 565 -3.05 -38.01 13.60
C GLU A 565 -2.56 -38.22 15.04
N ALA A 566 -1.82 -37.25 15.58
CA ALA A 566 -1.31 -37.29 16.95
C ALA A 566 -2.44 -37.31 18.00
N LEU A 567 -3.57 -36.65 17.73
CA LEU A 567 -4.76 -36.69 18.58
C LEU A 567 -5.30 -38.12 18.70
N LEU A 568 -5.47 -38.81 17.57
CA LEU A 568 -6.00 -40.18 17.55
C LEU A 568 -5.04 -41.19 18.20
N GLU A 569 -3.73 -40.94 18.14
CA GLU A 569 -2.73 -41.73 18.87
C GLU A 569 -2.82 -41.52 20.38
N ALA A 570 -2.89 -40.26 20.82
CA ALA A 570 -2.92 -39.90 22.23
C ALA A 570 -4.25 -40.25 22.92
N HIS A 571 -5.35 -40.25 22.16
CA HIS A 571 -6.71 -40.46 22.64
C HIS A 571 -7.43 -41.58 21.88
N PRO A 572 -7.08 -42.86 22.13
CA PRO A 572 -7.72 -44.00 21.47
C PRO A 572 -9.24 -44.07 21.65
N GLU A 573 -9.78 -43.42 22.69
CA GLU A 573 -11.22 -43.33 22.94
C GLU A 573 -12.00 -42.55 21.86
N LEU A 574 -11.31 -41.76 21.04
CA LEU A 574 -11.87 -40.98 19.92
C LEU A 574 -11.95 -41.79 18.61
N VAL A 575 -11.16 -42.86 18.51
CA VAL A 575 -11.15 -43.75 17.32
C VAL A 575 -12.53 -44.38 17.14
N GLY A 576 -13.10 -44.24 15.95
CA GLY A 576 -14.47 -44.69 15.64
C GLY A 576 -15.57 -43.70 16.01
N LYS A 577 -15.24 -42.54 16.62
CA LYS A 577 -16.22 -41.57 17.13
C LYS A 577 -16.02 -40.14 16.64
N VAL A 578 -14.88 -39.83 16.03
CA VAL A 578 -14.57 -38.48 15.53
C VAL A 578 -14.06 -38.59 14.11
N SER A 579 -14.57 -37.76 13.20
CA SER A 579 -14.05 -37.66 11.83
C SER A 579 -13.68 -36.22 11.51
N LEU A 580 -12.55 -36.04 10.83
CA LEU A 580 -12.12 -34.78 10.26
C LEU A 580 -12.61 -34.70 8.80
N ILE A 581 -13.49 -33.75 8.52
CA ILE A 581 -13.89 -33.38 7.16
C ILE A 581 -13.05 -32.18 6.74
N THR A 582 -12.24 -32.35 5.69
CA THR A 582 -11.40 -31.28 5.13
C THR A 582 -11.83 -30.99 3.71
N ILE A 583 -12.44 -29.82 3.50
CA ILE A 583 -12.80 -29.29 2.18
C ILE A 583 -11.68 -28.35 1.76
N CYS A 584 -10.93 -28.75 0.74
CA CYS A 584 -9.81 -28.01 0.19
C CYS A 584 -10.13 -27.57 -1.24
N VAL A 585 -10.32 -26.27 -1.45
CA VAL A 585 -10.61 -25.73 -2.79
C VAL A 585 -9.31 -25.66 -3.61
N PRO A 586 -9.24 -26.28 -4.80
CA PRO A 586 -8.05 -26.27 -5.64
C PRO A 586 -7.56 -24.85 -6.00
N ALA A 587 -6.25 -24.70 -6.14
CA ALA A 587 -5.66 -23.52 -6.75
C ALA A 587 -5.91 -23.51 -8.28
N ALA A 588 -5.66 -22.37 -8.94
CA ALA A 588 -5.68 -22.32 -10.40
C ALA A 588 -4.62 -23.28 -10.98
N ARG A 589 -4.91 -23.93 -12.12
CA ARG A 589 -4.06 -24.99 -12.69
C ARG A 589 -2.64 -24.52 -13.01
N GLU A 590 -2.45 -23.23 -13.26
CA GLU A 590 -1.17 -22.61 -13.58
C GLU A 590 -0.31 -22.32 -12.34
N MET A 591 -0.81 -22.52 -11.12
CA MET A 591 -0.11 -22.22 -9.86
C MET A 591 0.66 -23.42 -9.31
N THR A 592 1.83 -23.69 -9.87
CA THR A 592 2.69 -24.83 -9.50
C THR A 592 3.35 -24.73 -8.12
N ILE A 593 3.35 -23.53 -7.50
CA ILE A 593 3.90 -23.31 -6.15
C ILE A 593 3.24 -24.17 -5.06
N TYR A 594 2.06 -24.75 -5.33
CA TYR A 594 1.31 -25.57 -4.39
C TYR A 594 1.43 -27.08 -4.63
N ASP A 595 2.14 -27.52 -5.67
CA ASP A 595 2.20 -28.94 -6.08
C ASP A 595 2.82 -29.85 -4.99
N GLU A 596 3.84 -29.36 -4.31
CA GLU A 596 4.46 -30.10 -3.19
C GLU A 596 3.49 -30.23 -2.01
N LEU A 597 2.76 -29.15 -1.69
CA LEU A 597 1.83 -29.11 -0.56
C LEU A 597 0.68 -30.09 -0.75
N ILE A 598 0.07 -30.14 -1.95
CA ILE A 598 -1.01 -31.09 -2.21
C ILE A 598 -0.52 -32.54 -2.11
N SER A 599 0.70 -32.82 -2.61
CA SER A 599 1.32 -34.15 -2.48
C SER A 599 1.49 -34.56 -1.01
N GLN A 600 1.96 -33.64 -0.16
CA GLN A 600 2.09 -33.88 1.28
C GLN A 600 0.74 -34.11 1.97
N ILE A 601 -0.28 -33.35 1.59
CA ILE A 601 -1.66 -33.49 2.11
C ILE A 601 -2.23 -34.87 1.75
N GLU A 602 -2.19 -35.26 0.47
CA GLU A 602 -2.72 -36.55 0.01
C GLU A 602 -2.02 -37.74 0.68
N GLN A 603 -0.70 -37.68 0.84
CA GLN A 603 0.07 -38.69 1.56
C GLN A 603 -0.33 -38.79 3.04
N ALA A 604 -0.52 -37.65 3.72
CA ALA A 604 -0.96 -37.64 5.11
C ALA A 604 -2.37 -38.21 5.26
N VAL A 605 -3.31 -37.82 4.39
CA VAL A 605 -4.68 -38.38 4.37
C VAL A 605 -4.64 -39.90 4.18
N GLY A 606 -3.88 -40.38 3.20
CA GLY A 606 -3.72 -41.81 2.93
C GLY A 606 -3.12 -42.57 4.12
N ARG A 607 -2.09 -42.01 4.75
CA ARG A 607 -1.44 -42.58 5.94
C ARG A 607 -2.41 -42.70 7.12
N ILE A 608 -3.10 -41.61 7.47
CA ILE A 608 -4.04 -41.56 8.60
C ILE A 608 -5.17 -42.57 8.37
N ASN A 609 -5.79 -42.53 7.19
CA ASN A 609 -6.89 -43.44 6.88
C ASN A 609 -6.42 -44.90 6.83
N GLY A 610 -5.25 -45.20 6.28
CA GLY A 610 -4.70 -46.55 6.25
C GLY A 610 -4.44 -47.14 7.64
N ARG A 611 -4.09 -46.29 8.61
CA ARG A 611 -3.77 -46.71 9.98
C ARG A 611 -4.99 -46.82 10.90
N PHE A 612 -5.92 -45.88 10.81
CA PHE A 612 -7.01 -45.77 11.80
C PHE A 612 -8.37 -46.27 11.32
N SER A 613 -8.64 -46.35 10.00
CA SER A 613 -9.99 -46.69 9.51
C SER A 613 -10.54 -48.00 10.08
N ARG A 614 -11.87 -48.05 10.17
CA ARG A 614 -12.66 -49.23 10.56
C ARG A 614 -13.78 -49.44 9.55
N VAL A 615 -14.39 -50.62 9.55
CA VAL A 615 -15.57 -50.86 8.69
C VAL A 615 -16.66 -49.84 9.05
N GLY A 616 -17.08 -49.05 8.08
CA GLY A 616 -18.11 -48.00 8.26
C GLY A 616 -17.61 -46.69 8.88
N TRP A 617 -16.32 -46.52 9.14
CA TRP A 617 -15.78 -45.25 9.67
C TRP A 617 -14.44 -44.88 9.04
N THR A 618 -14.40 -43.67 8.48
CA THR A 618 -13.20 -43.05 7.91
C THR A 618 -12.76 -41.88 8.79
N PRO A 619 -11.53 -41.89 9.33
CA PRO A 619 -11.01 -40.81 10.18
C PRO A 619 -10.94 -39.46 9.45
N VAL A 620 -10.45 -39.42 8.21
CA VAL A 620 -10.29 -38.19 7.42
C VAL A 620 -11.06 -38.29 6.10
N GLN A 621 -12.04 -37.42 5.92
CA GLN A 621 -12.75 -37.24 4.66
C GLN A 621 -12.21 -35.99 3.96
N PHE A 622 -11.40 -36.19 2.92
CA PHE A 622 -10.75 -35.12 2.18
C PHE A 622 -11.44 -34.87 0.84
N PHE A 623 -11.93 -33.64 0.64
CA PHE A 623 -12.60 -33.22 -0.59
C PHE A 623 -11.75 -32.15 -1.29
N TYR A 624 -11.11 -32.51 -2.40
CA TYR A 624 -10.34 -31.58 -3.23
C TYR A 624 -11.19 -30.98 -4.36
N ARG A 625 -12.17 -30.16 -3.98
CA ARG A 625 -13.10 -29.50 -4.90
C ARG A 625 -13.73 -28.28 -4.25
N ALA A 626 -14.22 -27.35 -5.06
CA ALA A 626 -15.13 -26.33 -4.59
C ALA A 626 -16.46 -26.98 -4.16
N VAL A 627 -16.95 -26.60 -2.98
CA VAL A 627 -18.30 -26.94 -2.52
C VAL A 627 -19.12 -25.65 -2.55
N PRO A 628 -20.31 -25.65 -3.18
CA PRO A 628 -21.17 -24.47 -3.19
C PRO A 628 -21.47 -24.00 -1.77
N PHE A 629 -21.60 -22.69 -1.60
CA PHE A 629 -21.88 -22.12 -0.28
C PHE A 629 -23.18 -22.66 0.34
N GLU A 630 -24.20 -22.92 -0.49
CA GLU A 630 -25.48 -23.48 -0.08
C GLU A 630 -25.33 -24.83 0.64
N ASP A 631 -24.43 -25.67 0.12
CA ASP A 631 -24.09 -26.95 0.72
C ASP A 631 -23.20 -26.76 1.95
N LEU A 632 -22.22 -25.84 1.89
CA LEU A 632 -21.31 -25.56 3.01
C LEU A 632 -22.06 -25.16 4.29
N VAL A 633 -23.17 -24.43 4.19
CA VAL A 633 -24.02 -24.08 5.33
C VAL A 633 -24.51 -25.33 6.07
N ALA A 634 -24.91 -26.39 5.34
CA ALA A 634 -25.30 -27.65 5.96
C ALA A 634 -24.12 -28.31 6.71
N TYR A 635 -22.92 -28.31 6.12
CA TYR A 635 -21.71 -28.81 6.78
C TYR A 635 -21.35 -28.00 8.04
N TYR A 636 -21.44 -26.66 7.99
CA TYR A 636 -21.22 -25.80 9.15
C TYR A 636 -22.16 -26.15 10.30
N LEU A 637 -23.43 -26.46 10.00
CA LEU A 637 -24.39 -26.86 11.03
C LEU A 637 -24.07 -28.23 11.65
N MET A 638 -23.56 -29.18 10.85
CA MET A 638 -23.20 -30.53 11.34
C MET A 638 -21.88 -30.57 12.12
N ALA A 639 -21.02 -29.57 11.97
CA ALA A 639 -19.71 -29.54 12.62
C ALA A 639 -19.79 -29.25 14.13
N ASP A 640 -19.38 -30.21 14.95
CA ASP A 640 -19.19 -30.03 16.40
C ASP A 640 -18.03 -29.09 16.71
N VAL A 641 -16.95 -29.17 15.92
CA VAL A 641 -15.80 -28.28 16.02
C VAL A 641 -15.45 -27.77 14.63
N MET A 642 -15.44 -26.44 14.48
CA MET A 642 -14.85 -25.80 13.32
C MET A 642 -13.39 -25.48 13.60
N TRP A 643 -12.48 -25.98 12.77
CA TRP A 643 -11.05 -25.96 13.01
C TRP A 643 -10.30 -25.12 11.97
N ILE A 644 -10.22 -23.82 12.24
CA ILE A 644 -9.61 -22.82 11.36
C ILE A 644 -8.24 -22.44 11.90
N THR A 645 -7.19 -23.03 11.34
CA THR A 645 -5.83 -22.94 11.89
C THR A 645 -4.80 -22.42 10.89
N PRO A 646 -5.06 -21.30 10.17
CA PRO A 646 -4.07 -20.74 9.26
C PRO A 646 -2.83 -20.26 10.03
N LEU A 647 -1.65 -20.44 9.44
CA LEU A 647 -0.39 -19.90 9.93
C LEU A 647 -0.38 -18.37 9.88
N ARG A 648 -1.06 -17.79 8.89
CA ARG A 648 -1.33 -16.35 8.79
C ARG A 648 -2.58 -16.11 7.96
N ASP A 649 -3.46 -15.21 8.38
CA ASP A 649 -4.64 -14.82 7.60
C ASP A 649 -5.02 -13.37 7.86
N GLY A 650 -5.43 -12.64 6.82
CA GLY A 650 -5.83 -11.23 6.94
C GLY A 650 -7.05 -11.06 7.86
N LEU A 651 -8.02 -11.99 7.77
CA LEU A 651 -9.21 -12.05 8.61
C LEU A 651 -9.68 -13.50 8.82
N ASN A 652 -10.11 -14.17 7.75
CA ASN A 652 -10.83 -15.46 7.72
C ASN A 652 -12.37 -15.35 7.88
N LEU A 653 -13.09 -15.24 6.76
CA LEU A 653 -14.56 -15.17 6.74
C LEU A 653 -15.23 -16.52 7.07
N VAL A 654 -14.57 -17.64 6.76
CA VAL A 654 -15.10 -18.99 7.02
C VAL A 654 -15.39 -19.19 8.52
N ALA A 655 -14.52 -18.66 9.40
CA ALA A 655 -14.76 -18.68 10.84
C ALA A 655 -16.06 -17.93 11.22
N LYS A 656 -16.31 -16.77 10.61
CA LYS A 656 -17.53 -16.00 10.83
C LYS A 656 -18.76 -16.72 10.25
N GLU A 657 -18.63 -17.39 9.10
CA GLU A 657 -19.72 -18.11 8.43
C GLU A 657 -20.22 -19.26 9.30
N TYR A 658 -19.29 -20.02 9.88
CA TYR A 658 -19.61 -21.07 10.84
C TYR A 658 -20.37 -20.53 12.05
N VAL A 659 -19.86 -19.44 12.66
CA VAL A 659 -20.48 -18.80 13.82
C VAL A 659 -21.89 -18.30 13.48
N ALA A 660 -22.07 -17.66 12.33
CA ALA A 660 -23.37 -17.18 11.88
C ALA A 660 -24.37 -18.34 11.74
N THR A 661 -24.00 -19.41 11.03
CA THR A 661 -24.86 -20.58 10.85
C THR A 661 -25.23 -21.25 12.17
N GLN A 662 -24.25 -21.52 13.04
CA GLN A 662 -24.49 -22.12 14.35
C GLN A 662 -25.36 -21.21 15.23
N GLY A 663 -25.14 -19.90 15.21
CA GLY A 663 -25.92 -18.93 15.98
C GLY A 663 -27.38 -18.84 15.53
N LEU A 664 -27.63 -18.72 14.22
CA LEU A 664 -28.97 -18.65 13.63
C LEU A 664 -29.79 -19.92 13.92
N CYS A 665 -29.14 -21.09 13.88
CA CYS A 665 -29.79 -22.37 14.16
C CYS A 665 -29.81 -22.76 15.64
N GLN A 666 -29.37 -21.91 16.56
CA GLN A 666 -29.25 -22.21 18.00
C GLN A 666 -28.46 -23.50 18.28
N GLY A 667 -27.38 -23.71 17.52
CA GLY A 667 -26.49 -24.84 17.62
C GLY A 667 -25.65 -24.84 18.90
N SER A 668 -24.64 -25.70 18.93
CA SER A 668 -23.70 -25.78 20.06
C SER A 668 -22.28 -26.12 19.62
N GLY A 669 -21.94 -25.72 18.39
CA GLY A 669 -20.62 -25.89 17.82
C GLY A 669 -19.53 -25.06 18.52
N VAL A 670 -18.28 -25.50 18.39
CA VAL A 670 -17.09 -24.84 18.95
C VAL A 670 -16.20 -24.35 17.83
N LEU A 671 -15.75 -23.11 17.90
CA LEU A 671 -14.73 -22.57 17.00
C LEU A 671 -13.36 -22.70 17.67
N VAL A 672 -12.47 -23.50 17.06
CA VAL A 672 -11.03 -23.48 17.34
C VAL A 672 -10.35 -22.66 16.25
N LEU A 673 -9.68 -21.58 16.64
CA LEU A 673 -9.20 -20.54 15.74
C LEU A 673 -7.72 -20.24 15.97
N SER A 674 -6.95 -20.13 14.89
CA SER A 674 -5.57 -19.64 14.95
C SER A 674 -5.51 -18.24 15.55
N GLU A 675 -4.61 -18.04 16.51
CA GLU A 675 -4.30 -16.70 17.03
C GLU A 675 -3.65 -15.77 15.98
N PHE A 676 -3.28 -16.30 14.80
CA PHE A 676 -2.70 -15.55 13.67
C PHE A 676 -3.71 -15.28 12.54
N ALA A 677 -4.99 -15.62 12.74
CA ALA A 677 -6.07 -15.17 11.87
C ALA A 677 -6.61 -13.82 12.37
N GLY A 678 -6.83 -12.85 11.48
CA GLY A 678 -7.38 -11.55 11.89
C GLY A 678 -8.72 -11.63 12.63
N ALA A 679 -9.56 -12.64 12.35
CA ALA A 679 -10.81 -12.85 13.07
C ALA A 679 -10.60 -13.13 14.57
N ALA A 680 -9.44 -13.65 14.97
CA ALA A 680 -9.11 -13.87 16.38
C ALA A 680 -9.07 -12.58 17.19
N ALA A 681 -8.79 -11.44 16.54
CA ALA A 681 -8.81 -10.15 17.20
C ALA A 681 -10.23 -9.73 17.66
N GLU A 682 -11.29 -10.22 17.01
CA GLU A 682 -12.69 -9.80 17.26
C GLU A 682 -13.54 -10.93 17.90
N LEU A 683 -13.19 -12.20 17.65
CA LEU A 683 -14.00 -13.37 18.02
C LEU A 683 -13.65 -13.92 19.42
N HIS A 684 -14.04 -13.19 20.46
CA HIS A 684 -13.65 -13.44 21.87
C HIS A 684 -14.03 -14.82 22.42
N GLY A 685 -15.13 -15.43 21.95
CA GLY A 685 -15.57 -16.74 22.44
C GLY A 685 -14.81 -17.95 21.85
N ALA A 686 -13.90 -17.74 20.90
CA ALA A 686 -13.15 -18.81 20.24
C ALA A 686 -12.14 -19.48 21.19
N LEU A 687 -11.82 -20.75 20.93
CA LEU A 687 -10.64 -21.39 21.50
C LEU A 687 -9.44 -21.05 20.61
N LEU A 688 -8.61 -20.12 21.07
CA LEU A 688 -7.41 -19.73 20.33
C LEU A 688 -6.35 -20.83 20.40
N THR A 689 -5.65 -21.03 19.29
CA THR A 689 -4.52 -21.98 19.20
C THR A 689 -3.37 -21.39 18.39
N ASN A 690 -2.15 -21.78 18.74
CA ASN A 690 -0.94 -21.52 18.00
C ASN A 690 -0.69 -22.65 16.98
N PRO A 691 -0.91 -22.43 15.68
CA PRO A 691 -0.68 -23.44 14.64
C PRO A 691 0.80 -23.77 14.39
N HIS A 692 1.73 -23.01 14.99
CA HIS A 692 3.17 -23.33 14.97
C HIS A 692 3.60 -24.30 16.08
N ASP A 693 2.72 -24.56 17.05
CA ASP A 693 2.91 -25.57 18.09
C ASP A 693 2.00 -26.78 17.82
N PRO A 694 2.54 -27.90 17.31
CA PRO A 694 1.74 -29.11 17.07
C PRO A 694 1.05 -29.67 18.32
N HIS A 695 1.60 -29.43 19.52
CA HIS A 695 0.98 -29.88 20.77
C HIS A 695 -0.23 -29.03 21.11
N ASP A 696 -0.10 -27.70 21.05
CA ASP A 696 -1.23 -26.80 21.30
C ASP A 696 -2.35 -27.01 20.28
N LEU A 697 -2.01 -27.20 19.01
CA LEU A 697 -2.95 -27.49 17.93
C LEU A 697 -3.78 -28.76 18.21
N ARG A 698 -3.13 -29.82 18.70
CA ARG A 698 -3.75 -31.09 19.10
C ARG A 698 -4.60 -30.91 20.37
N ASP A 699 -4.03 -30.31 21.40
CA ASP A 699 -4.63 -30.24 22.74
C ASP A 699 -5.83 -29.30 22.75
N THR A 700 -5.77 -28.18 22.04
CA THR A 700 -6.90 -27.26 21.89
C THR A 700 -8.05 -27.90 21.09
N LEU A 701 -7.76 -28.72 20.07
CA LEU A 701 -8.79 -29.52 19.42
C LEU A 701 -9.43 -30.53 20.38
N TYR A 702 -8.63 -31.20 21.22
CA TYR A 702 -9.16 -32.11 22.24
C TYR A 702 -10.08 -31.39 23.22
N ILE A 703 -9.68 -30.21 23.69
CA ILE A 703 -10.52 -29.34 24.53
C ILE A 703 -11.84 -29.03 23.80
N GLY A 704 -11.78 -28.57 22.55
CA GLY A 704 -12.97 -28.27 21.75
C GLY A 704 -13.95 -29.44 21.62
N LEU A 705 -13.42 -30.66 21.46
CA LEU A 705 -14.21 -31.89 21.41
C LEU A 705 -14.81 -32.30 22.75
N THR A 706 -14.20 -31.91 23.87
CA THR A 706 -14.58 -32.34 25.23
C THR A 706 -15.32 -31.28 26.05
N LEU A 707 -15.44 -30.05 25.54
CA LEU A 707 -16.18 -28.97 26.19
C LEU A 707 -17.62 -29.38 26.55
N GLY A 708 -18.01 -29.05 27.78
CA GLY A 708 -19.38 -29.24 28.27
C GLY A 708 -20.38 -28.34 27.54
N LYS A 709 -21.62 -28.80 27.39
CA LYS A 709 -22.67 -28.10 26.64
C LYS A 709 -22.88 -26.64 27.08
N ALA A 710 -22.85 -26.36 28.38
CA ALA A 710 -23.05 -25.00 28.91
C ALA A 710 -21.98 -24.02 28.41
N GLU A 711 -20.71 -24.44 28.40
CA GLU A 711 -19.60 -23.61 27.94
C GLU A 711 -19.63 -23.41 26.42
N ARG A 712 -19.95 -24.45 25.65
CA ARG A 712 -20.13 -24.33 24.19
C ARG A 712 -21.19 -23.30 23.83
N LEU A 713 -22.35 -23.35 24.50
CA LEU A 713 -23.43 -22.40 24.28
C LEU A 713 -23.07 -20.96 24.70
N ALA A 714 -22.32 -20.79 25.79
CA ALA A 714 -21.86 -19.47 26.23
C ALA A 714 -20.89 -18.85 25.21
N ARG A 715 -19.88 -19.61 24.77
CA ARG A 715 -18.90 -19.20 23.75
C ARG A 715 -19.56 -18.87 22.42
N LEU A 716 -20.46 -19.73 21.93
CA LEU A 716 -21.18 -19.49 20.68
C LEU A 716 -22.04 -18.22 20.75
N ARG A 717 -22.69 -17.94 21.89
CA ARG A 717 -23.49 -16.72 22.06
C ARG A 717 -22.63 -15.46 21.97
N GLU A 718 -21.46 -15.47 22.60
CA GLU A 718 -20.50 -14.36 22.52
C GLU A 718 -20.00 -14.15 21.09
N LEU A 719 -19.57 -15.23 20.43
CA LEU A 719 -19.15 -15.21 19.03
C LEU A 719 -20.25 -14.66 18.11
N PHE A 720 -21.46 -15.19 18.24
CA PHE A 720 -22.58 -14.79 17.38
C PHE A 720 -23.01 -13.35 17.61
N GLY A 721 -22.98 -12.86 18.86
CA GLY A 721 -23.25 -11.45 19.16
C GLY A 721 -22.31 -10.50 18.41
N VAL A 722 -21.02 -10.85 18.33
CA VAL A 722 -20.02 -10.08 17.56
C VAL A 722 -20.31 -10.15 16.05
N VAL A 723 -20.53 -11.34 15.50
CA VAL A 723 -20.74 -11.54 14.05
C VAL A 723 -22.07 -10.90 13.58
N GLN A 724 -23.11 -10.96 14.41
CA GLN A 724 -24.40 -10.35 14.11
C GLN A 724 -24.36 -8.83 14.16
N TYR A 725 -23.64 -8.26 15.13
CA TYR A 725 -23.52 -6.80 15.28
C TYR A 725 -22.62 -6.19 14.21
N ASN A 726 -21.50 -6.85 13.90
CA ASN A 726 -20.52 -6.42 12.90
C ASN A 726 -20.81 -7.08 11.55
N ASP A 727 -22.04 -6.87 11.05
CA ASP A 727 -22.47 -7.36 9.75
C ASP A 727 -21.77 -6.63 8.60
N ILE A 728 -22.02 -7.12 7.38
CA ILE A 728 -21.36 -6.60 6.20
C ILE A 728 -21.73 -5.17 5.82
N ARG A 729 -22.94 -4.72 6.19
CA ARG A 729 -23.39 -3.34 5.93
C ARG A 729 -22.67 -2.38 6.88
N ARG A 730 -22.63 -2.74 8.16
CA ARG A 730 -21.89 -1.98 9.17
C ARG A 730 -20.43 -1.78 8.79
N TRP A 731 -19.77 -2.80 8.26
CA TRP A 731 -18.38 -2.69 7.79
C TRP A 731 -18.17 -1.52 6.82
N GLY A 732 -18.98 -1.43 5.75
CA GLY A 732 -18.75 -0.39 4.76
C GLY A 732 -19.38 0.96 5.14
N ASP A 733 -20.45 0.97 5.94
CA ASP A 733 -20.97 2.21 6.53
C ASP A 733 -19.92 2.86 7.45
N GLU A 734 -19.30 2.08 8.36
CA GLU A 734 -18.22 2.56 9.24
C GLU A 734 -17.01 3.04 8.44
N PHE A 735 -16.62 2.31 7.39
CA PHE A 735 -15.49 2.70 6.54
C PHE A 735 -15.78 4.01 5.79
N LEU A 736 -16.89 4.11 5.07
CA LEU A 736 -17.25 5.30 4.30
C LEU A 736 -17.50 6.51 5.20
N GLN A 737 -18.07 6.30 6.39
CA GLN A 737 -18.19 7.36 7.39
C GLN A 737 -16.81 7.89 7.81
N ALA A 738 -15.85 7.00 8.07
CA ALA A 738 -14.49 7.39 8.45
C ALA A 738 -13.78 8.16 7.31
N VAL A 739 -13.98 7.73 6.06
CA VAL A 739 -13.47 8.42 4.86
C VAL A 739 -14.01 9.85 4.74
N ARG A 740 -15.31 10.05 4.97
CA ARG A 740 -15.96 11.38 4.91
C ARG A 740 -15.53 12.29 6.07
N GLN A 741 -15.40 11.75 7.29
CA GLN A 741 -14.90 12.50 8.44
C GLN A 741 -13.44 12.98 8.26
N GLY A 742 -12.62 12.21 7.54
CA GLY A 742 -11.28 12.63 7.14
C GLY A 742 -11.31 13.88 6.25
N GLN A 743 -12.28 13.95 5.34
CA GLN A 743 -12.49 15.06 4.40
C GLN A 743 -12.89 16.36 5.12
N ASP A 744 -13.89 16.31 6.01
CA ASP A 744 -14.37 17.49 6.74
C ASP A 744 -13.29 18.10 7.65
N GLY A 745 -12.46 17.25 8.27
CA GLY A 745 -11.33 17.69 9.09
C GLY A 745 -10.22 18.37 8.29
N GLN A 746 -10.00 17.98 7.04
CA GLN A 746 -9.03 18.62 6.15
C GLN A 746 -9.53 19.96 5.60
N LEU A 747 -10.82 20.07 5.25
CA LEU A 747 -11.44 21.31 4.76
C LEU A 747 -11.42 22.43 5.80
N LEU A 748 -11.74 22.11 7.06
CA LEU A 748 -11.69 23.08 8.17
C LEU A 748 -10.27 23.62 8.46
N LEU A 749 -9.23 22.82 8.17
CA LEU A 749 -7.84 23.25 8.32
C LEU A 749 -7.37 24.12 7.16
N GLN A 750 -7.84 23.87 5.93
CA GLN A 750 -7.55 24.75 4.79
C GLN A 750 -8.20 26.14 4.95
N GLU A 751 -9.39 26.22 5.53
CA GLU A 751 -10.04 27.50 5.84
C GLU A 751 -9.37 28.23 7.03
N GLY A 752 -8.84 27.49 8.01
CA GLY A 752 -8.20 28.06 9.21
C GLY A 752 -6.79 28.66 9.00
N VAL A 753 -6.12 28.35 7.89
CA VAL A 753 -4.78 28.90 7.57
C VAL A 753 -4.88 30.26 6.83
N GLY A 754 -6.08 30.67 6.40
CA GLY A 754 -6.32 31.95 5.73
C GLY A 754 -6.49 33.18 6.63
N GLU A 755 -6.56 33.02 7.96
CA GLU A 755 -6.86 34.15 8.87
C GLU A 755 -5.77 34.50 9.90
N VAL A 756 -4.59 33.86 9.90
CA VAL A 756 -3.47 34.31 10.75
C VAL A 756 -2.10 34.13 10.07
N ALA A 757 -1.69 35.12 9.27
CA ALA A 757 -0.35 35.75 9.20
C ALA A 757 -0.18 36.54 7.90
#